data_AF-A0A6B0XZ88-F1
#
_entry.id   AF-A0A6B0XZ88-F1
#
_cell.length_a   1.000
_cell.length_b   1.000
_cell.length_c   1.000
_cell.angle_alpha   90.00
_cell.angle_beta   90.00
_cell.angle_gamma   90.00
#
_symmetry.space_group_name_H-M   'P 1'
#
loop_
_entity.id
_entity.type
_entity.pdbx_description
1 polymer ?
#
loop_
_entity_poly.entity_id
_entity_poly.type
_entity_poly.pdbx_seq_one_letter_code
_entity_poly.pdbx_strand_id
1 'polypeptide(L)'
;MSDDFDEEFGFYFSFDERLSGLSNLISSIDRPGDYCAHGRLHTPMPRISSQATGVLAFPLQPAQLKELVALGERAPYGRGEETILDRSVRDCRQISPDQIVVGGASWDETFGQVLDRAAAGLGYPADAVQAELYKFLLYEEGGFFSPHRDTEKADGMVATLVVALPVAGNGGELIIRHLAREAVVDMRSEDPSELVYAAFYADCEHEIRPVTEGHRACLVYNLVLAPGGDVAKSAPDYGHLVERIASEIEHRFAAPDAPEKLVWLLEHDYSIAGLSFGTLKNVDAAVGRVLTLAAAQAGCVMHAAIVHVDEHASVEYFGGDYARQIDDVGDDEYEIYEVYERKCELDDWVHPDFGSVDYGQLELAPDELMPPGRIRDWVPDQSRLTEASGNEGAEVERLYRNAAIVLWPAKESLRVLAQAGSTALSVLLAHAEGRAAADEGSDPPLDAIALEISEVWPVPGAYMHRSDREEWEQDSAAVLSRLCGMENRQAADTFLDRIVVPHYGPGLNAALLEATLRMAGEEMANRLLRLVDTHFARQPAAVVDLMTGMSDALDEGREVVAQGALEDIVMRICSAAPAMVDARTSENAEQSWIEWRERSTKALDGNTLRQILQLAWRFDLECSLRAVADALIEEPEVAPPDRTLPSVLSELGTARPLLAAASPAFARLWQHSAGFLLARSGAPPADPVDWTVSSEDLDCGCEHCA
;
A
#
# COMPACT_ATOMS: atom_id res chain seq x y z
N MET A 1 34.45 7.14 0.27
CA MET A 1 34.73 6.54 1.60
C MET A 1 33.48 6.75 2.41
N SER A 2 32.46 5.96 2.10
CA SER A 2 31.18 5.89 2.82
C SER A 2 30.42 4.63 2.39
N ASP A 3 31.13 3.57 1.96
CA ASP A 3 30.50 2.29 1.61
C ASP A 3 30.35 1.37 2.84
N ASP A 4 30.91 1.76 4.00
CA ASP A 4 30.98 0.91 5.20
C ASP A 4 30.01 1.33 6.33
N PHE A 5 29.21 2.38 6.15
CA PHE A 5 28.23 2.84 7.16
C PHE A 5 26.76 2.47 6.82
N ASP A 6 26.48 2.06 5.58
CA ASP A 6 25.12 1.77 5.10
C ASP A 6 24.66 0.31 5.36
N GLU A 7 25.51 -0.54 5.95
CA GLU A 7 25.15 -1.93 6.29
C GLU A 7 24.44 -2.07 7.65
N GLU A 8 24.43 -1.05 8.51
CA GLU A 8 24.02 -1.19 9.92
C GLU A 8 22.48 -1.06 10.15
N PHE A 9 21.72 -0.56 9.16
CA PHE A 9 20.26 -0.33 9.28
C PHE A 9 19.37 -1.14 8.31
N GLY A 10 19.88 -2.16 7.61
CA GLY A 10 19.07 -3.30 7.17
C GLY A 10 17.97 -3.09 6.10
N PHE A 11 17.88 -1.94 5.42
CA PHE A 11 16.81 -1.66 4.44
C PHE A 11 17.24 -1.76 2.96
N TYR A 12 18.16 -2.66 2.63
CA TYR A 12 18.35 -3.08 1.24
C TYR A 12 17.42 -4.27 0.94
N PHE A 13 16.66 -4.17 -0.17
CA PHE A 13 16.16 -5.36 -0.86
C PHE A 13 17.37 -6.24 -1.19
N SER A 14 17.64 -7.25 -0.36
CA SER A 14 18.62 -8.26 -0.70
C SER A 14 18.01 -9.05 -1.83
N PHE A 15 18.45 -8.77 -3.05
CA PHE A 15 18.03 -9.56 -4.17
C PHE A 15 18.42 -11.01 -3.92
N ASP A 16 17.44 -11.90 -4.02
CA ASP A 16 17.71 -13.32 -3.93
C ASP A 16 18.46 -13.77 -5.20
N GLU A 17 19.78 -13.91 -5.09
CA GLU A 17 20.62 -14.37 -6.20
C GLU A 17 20.14 -15.72 -6.81
N ARG A 18 19.39 -16.53 -6.04
CA ARG A 18 18.78 -17.78 -6.51
C ARG A 18 17.74 -17.55 -7.60
N LEU A 19 17.11 -16.37 -7.67
CA LEU A 19 16.17 -15.99 -8.72
C LEU A 19 16.85 -15.54 -10.02
N SER A 20 18.18 -15.42 -10.06
CA SER A 20 18.92 -15.01 -11.26
C SER A 20 18.69 -15.96 -12.44
N GLY A 21 18.60 -17.26 -12.18
CA GLY A 21 18.41 -18.29 -13.22
C GLY A 21 17.08 -18.10 -13.95
N LEU A 22 15.99 -18.02 -13.19
CA LEU A 22 14.64 -17.75 -13.69
C LEU A 22 14.55 -16.37 -14.36
N SER A 23 15.14 -15.34 -13.73
CA SER A 23 15.14 -13.98 -14.28
C SER A 23 15.79 -13.92 -15.66
N ASN A 24 16.97 -14.56 -15.82
CA ASN A 24 17.66 -14.61 -17.11
C ASN A 24 16.86 -15.36 -18.19
N LEU A 25 16.10 -16.39 -17.81
CA LEU A 25 15.23 -17.12 -18.74
C LEU A 25 14.07 -16.24 -19.22
N ILE A 26 13.39 -15.55 -18.31
CA ILE A 26 12.28 -14.65 -18.64
C ILE A 26 12.80 -13.48 -19.48
N SER A 27 13.94 -12.89 -19.12
CA SER A 27 14.58 -11.82 -19.92
C SER A 27 15.01 -12.26 -21.32
N SER A 28 15.15 -13.56 -21.58
CA SER A 28 15.51 -14.11 -22.90
C SER A 28 14.32 -14.29 -23.87
N ILE A 29 13.10 -14.00 -23.42
CA ILE A 29 11.90 -14.06 -24.26
C ILE A 29 12.02 -13.07 -25.42
N ASP A 30 11.81 -13.56 -26.64
CA ASP A 30 11.97 -12.77 -27.85
C ASP A 30 10.90 -11.65 -27.92
N ARG A 31 11.35 -10.44 -28.24
CA ARG A 31 10.57 -9.20 -28.16
C ARG A 31 10.01 -8.89 -29.53
N PRO A 32 8.68 -8.95 -29.75
CA PRO A 32 8.11 -8.46 -30.99
C PRO A 32 8.23 -6.93 -30.99
N GLY A 33 9.07 -6.37 -31.86
CA GLY A 33 9.22 -4.91 -32.00
C GLY A 33 10.15 -4.24 -30.97
N ASP A 34 10.21 -2.92 -30.99
CA ASP A 34 11.08 -2.07 -30.17
C ASP A 34 10.29 -0.96 -29.44
N TYR A 35 10.94 -0.20 -28.54
CA TYR A 35 10.27 0.88 -27.78
C TYR A 35 9.90 2.09 -28.65
N CYS A 36 10.53 2.21 -29.81
CA CYS A 36 10.20 3.20 -30.83
C CYS A 36 10.40 2.62 -32.24
N ALA A 37 9.66 3.16 -33.21
CA ALA A 37 9.75 2.82 -34.62
C ALA A 37 9.71 4.10 -35.45
N HIS A 38 10.67 4.29 -36.34
CA HIS A 38 10.70 5.48 -37.18
C HIS A 38 11.07 5.13 -38.62
N GLY A 39 10.69 5.99 -39.56
CA GLY A 39 10.97 5.75 -40.97
C GLY A 39 10.61 6.91 -41.87
N ARG A 40 10.93 6.72 -43.16
CA ARG A 40 10.68 7.67 -44.23
C ARG A 40 9.84 7.01 -45.33
N LEU A 41 8.93 7.76 -45.93
CA LEU A 41 8.06 7.29 -47.00
C LEU A 41 7.95 8.35 -48.10
N HIS A 42 8.30 7.97 -49.32
CA HIS A 42 8.02 8.78 -50.51
C HIS A 42 6.58 8.52 -50.98
N THR A 43 5.77 9.57 -51.07
CA THR A 43 4.33 9.43 -51.32
C THR A 43 3.72 10.69 -51.94
N PRO A 44 2.61 10.58 -52.70
CA PRO A 44 1.76 11.73 -52.99
C PRO A 44 1.36 12.45 -51.70
N MET A 45 1.71 13.73 -51.59
CA MET A 45 1.45 14.50 -50.38
C MET A 45 -0.05 14.60 -50.02
N PRO A 46 -0.42 14.51 -48.73
CA PRO A 46 -1.79 14.71 -48.29
C PRO A 46 -2.34 16.06 -48.72
N ARG A 47 -3.64 16.12 -48.97
CA ARG A 47 -4.40 17.37 -49.01
C ARG A 47 -4.76 17.75 -47.58
N ILE A 48 -3.97 18.63 -46.99
CA ILE A 48 -4.29 19.25 -45.69
C ILE A 48 -4.88 20.63 -45.95
N SER A 49 -6.02 20.95 -45.32
CA SER A 49 -6.62 22.28 -45.43
C SER A 49 -7.23 22.77 -44.14
N SER A 50 -7.14 24.08 -43.89
CA SER A 50 -7.89 24.77 -42.85
C SER A 50 -8.75 25.88 -43.49
N GLN A 51 -9.74 26.39 -42.75
CA GLN A 51 -10.53 27.53 -43.22
C GLN A 51 -9.68 28.81 -43.39
N ALA A 52 -8.62 28.97 -42.59
CA ALA A 52 -7.77 30.16 -42.58
C ALA A 52 -6.69 30.12 -43.69
N THR A 53 -6.07 28.96 -43.92
CA THR A 53 -4.90 28.81 -44.80
C THR A 53 -5.24 28.31 -46.20
N GLY A 54 -6.48 27.87 -46.41
CA GLY A 54 -6.82 27.04 -47.57
C GLY A 54 -6.04 25.72 -47.58
N VAL A 55 -5.75 25.19 -48.77
CA VAL A 55 -4.96 23.95 -48.93
C VAL A 55 -3.47 24.25 -48.75
N LEU A 56 -2.81 23.50 -47.86
CA LEU A 56 -1.37 23.61 -47.62
C LEU A 56 -0.56 23.15 -48.84
N ALA A 57 0.48 23.90 -49.18
CA ALA A 57 1.48 23.51 -50.17
C ALA A 57 2.68 22.87 -49.47
N PHE A 58 3.33 21.90 -50.12
CA PHE A 58 4.52 21.24 -49.59
C PHE A 58 5.72 21.50 -50.51
N PRO A 59 6.88 21.94 -49.98
CA PRO A 59 7.12 22.29 -48.58
C PRO A 59 6.26 23.49 -48.13
N LEU A 60 5.93 23.56 -46.83
CA LEU A 60 5.11 24.65 -46.29
C LEU A 60 5.73 26.01 -46.62
N GLN A 61 4.92 26.88 -47.22
CA GLN A 61 5.38 28.18 -47.69
C GLN A 61 5.35 29.23 -46.57
N PRO A 62 6.25 30.24 -46.58
CA PRO A 62 6.32 31.26 -45.54
C PRO A 62 5.01 32.02 -45.27
N ALA A 63 4.16 32.21 -46.29
CA ALA A 63 2.85 32.83 -46.11
C ALA A 63 1.90 31.93 -45.29
N GLN A 64 1.86 30.63 -45.61
CA GLN A 64 1.04 29.65 -44.91
C GLN A 64 1.53 29.40 -43.49
N LEU A 65 2.85 29.44 -43.26
CA LEU A 65 3.41 29.33 -41.91
C LEU A 65 2.93 30.48 -41.01
N LYS A 66 2.90 31.72 -41.50
CA LYS A 66 2.37 32.86 -40.73
C LYS A 66 0.90 32.71 -40.40
N GLU A 67 0.11 32.21 -41.34
CA GLU A 67 -1.31 31.94 -41.14
C GLU A 67 -1.54 30.80 -40.13
N LEU A 68 -0.74 29.72 -40.19
CA LEU A 68 -0.77 28.63 -39.23
C LEU A 68 -0.34 29.08 -37.82
N VAL A 69 0.68 29.93 -37.70
CA VAL A 69 1.09 30.53 -36.42
C VAL A 69 -0.03 31.40 -35.84
N ALA A 70 -0.77 32.12 -36.68
CA ALA A 70 -1.90 32.94 -36.25
C ALA A 70 -3.14 32.11 -35.89
N LEU A 71 -3.33 30.96 -36.54
CA LEU A 71 -4.40 30.01 -36.25
C LEU A 71 -4.15 29.22 -34.97
N GLY A 72 -2.90 28.84 -34.73
CA GLY A 72 -2.50 28.01 -33.61
C GLY A 72 -2.39 28.79 -32.30
N GLU A 73 -2.91 28.20 -31.23
CA GLU A 73 -2.71 28.71 -29.89
C GLU A 73 -1.35 28.26 -29.34
N ARG A 74 -0.88 28.92 -28.27
CA ARG A 74 0.29 28.46 -27.53
C ARG A 74 -0.03 27.10 -26.94
N ALA A 75 0.83 26.11 -27.17
CA ALA A 75 0.58 24.78 -26.63
C ALA A 75 0.83 24.78 -25.12
N PRO A 76 -0.16 24.42 -24.28
CA PRO A 76 0.04 24.28 -22.85
C PRO A 76 0.83 23.00 -22.53
N TYR A 77 1.30 22.91 -21.29
CA TYR A 77 1.80 21.69 -20.67
C TYR A 77 1.00 21.39 -19.40
N GLY A 78 0.84 20.10 -19.08
CA GLY A 78 0.09 19.65 -17.90
C GLY A 78 1.04 19.31 -16.76
N ARG A 79 0.79 19.87 -15.58
CA ARG A 79 1.47 19.46 -14.34
C ARG A 79 0.40 18.90 -13.39
N GLY A 80 0.25 17.58 -13.37
CA GLY A 80 -0.89 16.94 -12.70
C GLY A 80 -2.23 17.36 -13.33
N GLU A 81 -3.16 17.85 -12.52
CA GLU A 81 -4.49 18.32 -12.97
C GLU A 81 -4.50 19.76 -13.53
N GLU A 82 -3.39 20.50 -13.44
CA GLU A 82 -3.33 21.91 -13.85
C GLU A 82 -2.74 22.12 -15.26
N THR A 83 -3.41 22.95 -16.06
CA THR A 83 -2.94 23.37 -17.39
C THR A 83 -2.18 24.70 -17.27
N ILE A 84 -0.84 24.66 -17.37
CA ILE A 84 0.03 25.83 -17.19
C ILE A 84 0.71 26.21 -18.51
N LEU A 85 0.82 27.51 -18.78
CA LEU A 85 1.54 28.06 -19.94
C LEU A 85 2.94 28.52 -19.51
N ASP A 86 3.92 27.60 -19.45
CA ASP A 86 5.32 27.93 -19.19
C ASP A 86 6.20 27.74 -20.45
N ARG A 87 6.84 28.84 -20.87
CA ARG A 87 7.75 28.88 -22.03
C ARG A 87 9.12 28.27 -21.74
N SER A 88 9.46 28.03 -20.48
CA SER A 88 10.70 27.34 -20.10
C SER A 88 10.61 25.82 -20.38
N VAL A 89 9.39 25.28 -20.49
CA VAL A 89 9.11 23.86 -20.68
C VAL A 89 8.77 23.53 -22.13
N ARG A 90 7.93 24.35 -22.79
CA ARG A 90 7.46 24.10 -24.15
C ARG A 90 7.23 25.39 -24.92
N ASP A 91 7.82 25.48 -26.11
CA ASP A 91 7.59 26.59 -27.03
C ASP A 91 7.17 26.09 -28.42
N CYS A 92 5.86 25.92 -28.61
CA CYS A 92 5.27 25.62 -29.90
C CYS A 92 3.84 26.15 -30.03
N ARG A 93 3.31 26.12 -31.26
CA ARG A 93 1.89 26.32 -31.56
C ARG A 93 1.20 24.98 -31.70
N GLN A 94 -0.02 24.86 -31.17
CA GLN A 94 -0.90 23.73 -31.43
C GLN A 94 -2.16 24.18 -32.16
N ILE A 95 -2.63 23.35 -33.08
CA ILE A 95 -3.89 23.52 -33.81
C ILE A 95 -4.71 22.26 -33.57
N SER A 96 -5.97 22.45 -33.19
CA SER A 96 -6.87 21.37 -32.84
C SER A 96 -7.34 20.60 -34.09
N PRO A 97 -7.59 19.28 -34.03
CA PRO A 97 -8.00 18.47 -35.17
C PRO A 97 -9.25 18.99 -35.89
N ASP A 98 -10.19 19.61 -35.19
CA ASP A 98 -11.41 20.19 -35.79
C ASP A 98 -11.15 21.40 -36.71
N GLN A 99 -9.96 22.01 -36.60
CA GLN A 99 -9.56 23.16 -37.41
C GLN A 99 -8.85 22.76 -38.70
N ILE A 100 -8.50 21.48 -38.87
CA ILE A 100 -7.78 20.95 -40.04
C ILE A 100 -8.49 19.74 -40.63
N VAL A 101 -8.47 19.65 -41.95
CA VAL A 101 -8.96 18.48 -42.67
C VAL A 101 -7.78 17.86 -43.39
N VAL A 102 -7.44 16.63 -43.01
CA VAL A 102 -6.41 15.81 -43.65
C VAL A 102 -7.11 14.80 -44.56
N GLY A 103 -6.64 14.66 -45.79
CA GLY A 103 -7.16 13.67 -46.73
C GLY A 103 -6.41 13.69 -48.04
N GLY A 104 -7.07 13.32 -49.13
CA GLY A 104 -6.48 13.21 -50.46
C GLY A 104 -6.66 11.81 -51.03
N ALA A 105 -6.64 11.68 -52.35
CA ALA A 105 -7.01 10.42 -53.03
C ALA A 105 -6.16 9.21 -52.64
N SER A 106 -4.91 9.43 -52.20
CA SER A 106 -3.97 8.39 -51.79
C SER A 106 -3.63 8.45 -50.30
N TRP A 107 -4.26 9.34 -49.53
CA TRP A 107 -3.88 9.56 -48.13
C TRP A 107 -4.20 8.36 -47.25
N ASP A 108 -5.40 7.80 -47.35
CA ASP A 108 -5.81 6.67 -46.51
C ASP A 108 -4.89 5.46 -46.71
N GLU A 109 -4.49 5.17 -47.96
CA GLU A 109 -3.52 4.12 -48.29
C GLU A 109 -2.11 4.44 -47.75
N THR A 110 -1.65 5.68 -47.93
CA THR A 110 -0.33 6.12 -47.47
C THR A 110 -0.22 6.08 -45.94
N PHE A 111 -1.24 6.60 -45.26
CA PHE A 111 -1.30 6.62 -43.82
C PHE A 111 -1.46 5.21 -43.24
N GLY A 112 -2.23 4.34 -43.91
CA GLY A 112 -2.26 2.91 -43.61
C GLY A 112 -0.86 2.28 -43.63
N GLN A 113 -0.05 2.56 -44.65
CA GLN A 113 1.35 2.06 -44.69
C GLN A 113 2.23 2.61 -43.56
N VAL A 114 2.04 3.87 -43.16
CA VAL A 114 2.75 4.46 -42.01
C VAL A 114 2.32 3.78 -40.72
N LEU A 115 1.02 3.60 -40.52
CA LEU A 115 0.44 2.95 -39.35
C LEU A 115 0.88 1.49 -39.25
N ASP A 116 0.85 0.73 -40.36
CA ASP A 116 1.29 -0.68 -40.39
C ASP A 116 2.77 -0.81 -39.99
N ARG A 117 3.64 0.07 -40.48
CA ARG A 117 5.06 0.06 -40.14
C ARG A 117 5.31 0.50 -38.70
N ALA A 118 4.57 1.49 -38.22
CA ALA A 118 4.62 1.94 -36.82
C ALA A 118 4.16 0.82 -35.88
N ALA A 119 3.00 0.20 -36.16
CA ALA A 119 2.46 -0.92 -35.39
C ALA A 119 3.44 -2.10 -35.40
N ALA A 120 3.94 -2.53 -36.57
CA ALA A 120 4.90 -3.62 -36.66
C ALA A 120 6.22 -3.32 -35.93
N GLY A 121 6.72 -2.08 -36.04
CA GLY A 121 7.92 -1.65 -35.33
C GLY A 121 7.74 -1.61 -33.81
N LEU A 122 6.52 -1.30 -33.33
CA LEU A 122 6.13 -1.42 -31.93
C LEU A 122 5.63 -2.83 -31.56
N GLY A 123 5.72 -3.82 -32.46
CA GLY A 123 5.36 -5.20 -32.12
C GLY A 123 3.86 -5.53 -32.08
N TYR A 124 3.02 -4.67 -32.64
CA TYR A 124 1.59 -4.90 -32.82
C TYR A 124 1.27 -5.42 -34.23
N PRO A 125 0.24 -6.28 -34.38
CA PRO A 125 -0.38 -6.53 -35.67
C PRO A 125 -0.94 -5.23 -36.29
N ALA A 126 -0.93 -5.14 -37.61
CA ALA A 126 -1.42 -3.98 -38.35
C ALA A 126 -2.89 -3.64 -38.04
N ASP A 127 -3.72 -4.65 -37.76
CA ASP A 127 -5.15 -4.53 -37.47
C ASP A 127 -5.47 -4.30 -35.99
N ALA A 128 -4.47 -4.39 -35.10
CA ALA A 128 -4.67 -4.23 -33.66
C ALA A 128 -4.64 -2.77 -33.18
N VAL A 129 -4.11 -1.85 -34.00
CA VAL A 129 -3.87 -0.46 -33.62
C VAL A 129 -4.67 0.48 -34.52
N GLN A 130 -5.39 1.40 -33.90
CA GLN A 130 -6.06 2.53 -34.56
C GLN A 130 -5.32 3.83 -34.24
N ALA A 131 -5.38 4.80 -35.15
CA ALA A 131 -4.73 6.09 -34.96
C ALA A 131 -5.76 7.23 -34.96
N GLU A 132 -5.78 8.00 -33.87
CA GLU A 132 -6.65 9.15 -33.68
C GLU A 132 -5.84 10.44 -33.78
N LEU A 133 -6.19 11.35 -34.71
CA LEU A 133 -5.49 12.61 -34.85
C LEU A 133 -5.71 13.46 -33.60
N TYR A 134 -4.64 13.76 -32.88
CA TYR A 134 -4.70 14.51 -31.63
C TYR A 134 -4.44 16.00 -31.82
N LYS A 135 -3.37 16.37 -32.54
CA LYS A 135 -3.02 17.79 -32.77
C LYS A 135 -2.06 17.98 -33.93
N PHE A 136 -2.09 19.16 -34.51
CA PHE A 136 -1.03 19.66 -35.39
C PHE A 136 -0.12 20.58 -34.60
N LEU A 137 1.19 20.33 -34.64
CA LEU A 137 2.20 21.12 -33.96
C LEU A 137 3.07 21.89 -34.94
N LEU A 138 3.29 23.16 -34.65
CA LEU A 138 4.21 24.03 -35.37
C LEU A 138 5.23 24.63 -34.41
N TYR A 139 6.50 24.34 -34.64
CA TYR A 139 7.64 24.92 -33.92
C TYR A 139 8.28 25.99 -34.80
N GLU A 140 8.42 27.19 -34.24
CA GLU A 140 9.17 28.30 -34.82
C GLU A 140 10.66 28.17 -34.43
N GLU A 141 11.54 28.98 -35.01
CA GLU A 141 12.96 29.02 -34.62
C GLU A 141 13.11 29.29 -33.10
N GLY A 142 13.94 28.49 -32.44
CA GLY A 142 14.10 28.45 -30.99
C GLY A 142 13.08 27.56 -30.26
N GLY A 143 12.00 27.13 -30.92
CA GLY A 143 10.97 26.28 -30.32
C GLY A 143 11.49 24.89 -29.94
N PHE A 144 11.07 24.39 -28.79
CA PHE A 144 11.51 23.12 -28.19
C PHE A 144 10.41 22.52 -27.31
N PHE A 145 10.66 21.30 -26.80
CA PHE A 145 9.89 20.70 -25.73
C PHE A 145 10.83 19.89 -24.83
N SER A 146 10.92 20.27 -23.55
CA SER A 146 11.73 19.60 -22.53
C SER A 146 11.33 18.12 -22.36
N PRO A 147 12.22 17.29 -21.75
CA PRO A 147 11.91 15.90 -21.43
C PRO A 147 10.59 15.75 -20.68
N HIS A 148 9.73 14.86 -21.18
CA HIS A 148 8.44 14.53 -20.57
C HIS A 148 7.93 13.16 -21.06
N ARG A 149 6.94 12.60 -20.37
CA ARG A 149 6.16 11.44 -20.82
C ARG A 149 4.79 11.90 -21.29
N ASP A 150 4.23 11.21 -22.28
CA ASP A 150 2.84 11.45 -22.66
C ASP A 150 1.94 10.78 -21.62
N THR A 151 1.00 11.53 -21.03
CA THR A 151 -0.08 10.88 -20.26
C THR A 151 -1.08 10.28 -21.24
N GLU A 152 -1.76 9.20 -20.84
CA GLU A 152 -2.88 8.65 -21.60
C GLU A 152 -3.92 9.76 -21.86
N LYS A 153 -4.25 9.98 -23.14
CA LYS A 153 -5.20 11.02 -23.58
C LYS A 153 -6.52 10.45 -24.11
N ALA A 154 -6.58 9.13 -24.26
CA ALA A 154 -7.75 8.37 -24.70
C ALA A 154 -7.70 6.98 -24.05
N ASP A 155 -8.88 6.42 -23.74
CA ASP A 155 -8.98 5.07 -23.19
C ASP A 155 -8.35 4.06 -24.15
N GLY A 156 -7.37 3.29 -23.66
CA GLY A 156 -6.66 2.29 -24.47
C GLY A 156 -5.53 2.85 -25.35
N MET A 157 -5.12 4.11 -25.15
CA MET A 157 -3.92 4.67 -25.78
C MET A 157 -2.67 3.93 -25.33
N VAL A 158 -1.91 3.39 -26.28
CA VAL A 158 -0.65 2.66 -26.01
C VAL A 158 0.59 3.41 -26.48
N ALA A 159 0.48 4.23 -27.51
CA ALA A 159 1.63 4.89 -28.13
C ALA A 159 1.26 6.22 -28.79
N THR A 160 2.27 7.02 -29.13
CA THR A 160 2.16 8.26 -29.90
C THR A 160 2.81 8.05 -31.26
N LEU A 161 2.14 8.50 -32.33
CA LEU A 161 2.69 8.54 -33.69
C LEU A 161 2.82 10.00 -34.14
N VAL A 162 4.04 10.41 -34.48
CA VAL A 162 4.36 11.72 -35.02
C VAL A 162 4.68 11.58 -36.51
N VAL A 163 3.97 12.32 -37.36
CA VAL A 163 4.22 12.42 -38.80
C VAL A 163 4.66 13.84 -39.14
N ALA A 164 5.93 14.01 -39.50
CA ALA A 164 6.48 15.29 -39.92
C ALA A 164 6.09 15.63 -41.36
N LEU A 165 5.72 16.89 -41.56
CA LEU A 165 5.36 17.45 -42.84
C LEU A 165 6.55 18.21 -43.45
N PRO A 166 6.75 18.17 -44.79
CA PRO A 166 7.80 18.92 -45.44
C PRO A 166 7.73 20.42 -45.19
N VAL A 167 8.76 20.95 -44.54
CA VAL A 167 8.96 22.37 -44.28
C VAL A 167 10.46 22.65 -44.21
N ALA A 168 10.88 23.85 -44.63
CA ALA A 168 12.27 24.25 -44.50
C ALA A 168 12.61 24.54 -43.03
N GLY A 169 13.56 23.78 -42.48
CA GLY A 169 14.09 23.98 -41.14
C GLY A 169 15.26 23.08 -40.79
N ASN A 170 15.98 23.43 -39.72
CA ASN A 170 17.10 22.68 -39.13
C ASN A 170 16.91 22.56 -37.60
N GLY A 171 17.52 21.55 -36.99
CA GLY A 171 17.30 21.18 -35.59
C GLY A 171 15.92 20.53 -35.39
N GLY A 172 15.43 20.51 -34.15
CA GLY A 172 14.12 19.91 -33.86
C GLY A 172 14.12 18.38 -33.82
N GLU A 173 15.27 17.75 -33.54
CA GLU A 173 15.37 16.29 -33.38
C GLU A 173 14.46 15.82 -32.24
N LEU A 174 13.79 14.69 -32.48
CA LEU A 174 13.00 13.99 -31.47
C LEU A 174 13.90 12.98 -30.77
N ILE A 175 14.09 13.13 -29.47
CA ILE A 175 14.83 12.18 -28.64
C ILE A 175 13.82 11.33 -27.87
N ILE A 176 13.98 10.02 -27.90
CA ILE A 176 13.07 9.06 -27.25
C ILE A 176 13.92 8.17 -26.35
N ARG A 177 13.58 8.12 -25.07
CA ARG A 177 14.28 7.35 -24.03
C ARG A 177 13.34 6.35 -23.39
N HIS A 178 13.86 5.15 -23.17
CA HIS A 178 13.16 4.08 -22.47
C HIS A 178 14.19 3.22 -21.74
N LEU A 179 14.13 3.21 -20.41
CA LEU A 179 15.16 2.62 -19.54
C LEU A 179 16.56 3.15 -19.92
N ALA A 180 17.57 2.28 -20.00
CA ALA A 180 18.94 2.65 -20.37
C ALA A 180 19.16 2.89 -21.89
N ARG A 181 18.11 3.07 -22.69
CA ARG A 181 18.19 3.19 -24.16
C ARG A 181 17.72 4.57 -24.63
N GLU A 182 18.41 5.15 -25.61
CA GLU A 182 18.09 6.44 -26.25
C GLU A 182 18.10 6.31 -27.77
N ALA A 183 17.07 6.86 -28.44
CA ALA A 183 16.98 7.01 -29.88
C ALA A 183 16.90 8.50 -30.26
N VAL A 184 17.68 8.91 -31.25
CA VAL A 184 17.69 10.27 -31.80
C VAL A 184 17.13 10.24 -33.22
N VAL A 185 15.95 10.81 -33.43
CA VAL A 185 15.24 10.78 -34.71
C VAL A 185 15.26 12.15 -35.39
N ASP A 186 15.90 12.22 -36.56
CA ASP A 186 15.83 13.38 -37.45
C ASP A 186 14.49 13.39 -38.20
N MET A 187 13.61 14.30 -37.81
CA MET A 187 12.24 14.44 -38.33
C MET A 187 12.16 15.34 -39.57
N ARG A 188 13.27 15.76 -40.17
CA ARG A 188 13.27 16.62 -41.36
C ARG A 188 13.06 15.81 -42.64
N SER A 189 12.15 16.28 -43.49
CA SER A 189 11.98 15.79 -44.86
C SER A 189 13.05 16.39 -45.78
N GLU A 190 13.76 15.55 -46.52
CA GLU A 190 14.76 16.03 -47.50
C GLU A 190 14.12 16.36 -48.87
N ASP A 191 12.97 15.75 -49.18
CA ASP A 191 12.20 15.98 -50.40
C ASP A 191 10.78 16.48 -50.10
N PRO A 192 10.20 17.37 -50.95
CA PRO A 192 8.80 17.81 -50.82
C PRO A 192 7.74 16.71 -50.83
N SER A 193 8.09 15.50 -51.29
CA SER A 193 7.23 14.32 -51.40
C SER A 193 7.58 13.23 -50.37
N GLU A 194 8.39 13.57 -49.36
CA GLU A 194 8.81 12.66 -48.30
C GLU A 194 8.09 12.97 -46.98
N LEU A 195 7.46 11.95 -46.40
CA LEU A 195 6.99 11.98 -45.01
C LEU A 195 7.98 11.25 -44.12
N VAL A 196 8.31 11.86 -42.98
CA VAL A 196 9.07 11.21 -41.91
C VAL A 196 8.12 10.93 -40.76
N TYR A 197 8.19 9.75 -40.18
CA TYR A 197 7.38 9.40 -39.02
C TYR A 197 8.21 8.77 -37.91
N ALA A 198 7.74 8.92 -36.68
CA ALA A 198 8.24 8.24 -35.50
C ALA A 198 7.07 7.87 -34.61
N ALA A 199 7.04 6.63 -34.15
CA ALA A 199 6.09 6.10 -33.18
C ALA A 199 6.85 5.59 -31.96
N PHE A 200 6.30 5.81 -30.78
CA PHE A 200 6.89 5.38 -29.51
C PHE A 200 5.80 5.17 -28.47
N TYR A 201 6.04 4.31 -27.49
CA TYR A 201 5.09 4.09 -26.40
C TYR A 201 4.84 5.35 -25.58
N ALA A 202 3.62 5.53 -25.07
CA ALA A 202 3.23 6.76 -24.37
C ALA A 202 4.08 7.04 -23.11
N ASP A 203 4.55 5.97 -22.46
CA ASP A 203 5.41 5.98 -21.27
C ASP A 203 6.91 6.17 -21.58
N CYS A 204 7.31 6.23 -22.86
CA CYS A 204 8.66 6.66 -23.21
C CYS A 204 8.85 8.15 -22.87
N GLU A 205 9.91 8.47 -22.14
CA GLU A 205 10.33 9.86 -21.99
C GLU A 205 10.81 10.36 -23.36
N HIS A 206 10.39 11.56 -23.75
CA HIS A 206 10.83 12.16 -24.99
C HIS A 206 11.00 13.67 -24.87
N GLU A 207 11.88 14.22 -25.72
CA GLU A 207 12.12 15.65 -25.84
C GLU A 207 12.24 16.05 -27.32
N ILE A 208 12.02 17.33 -27.59
CA ILE A 208 12.26 17.95 -28.89
C ILE A 208 13.34 19.00 -28.69
N ARG A 209 14.49 18.77 -29.31
CA ARG A 209 15.59 19.75 -29.29
C ARG A 209 15.18 21.06 -29.97
N PRO A 210 15.81 22.20 -29.63
CA PRO A 210 15.48 23.47 -30.25
C PRO A 210 15.59 23.45 -31.78
N VAL A 211 14.59 24.01 -32.47
CA VAL A 211 14.68 24.31 -33.90
C VAL A 211 15.71 25.41 -34.08
N THR A 212 16.81 25.14 -34.79
CA THR A 212 17.91 26.08 -34.95
C THR A 212 17.71 27.05 -36.12
N GLU A 213 16.89 26.68 -37.10
CA GLU A 213 16.57 27.53 -38.26
C GLU A 213 15.21 27.11 -38.83
N GLY A 214 14.40 28.07 -39.29
CA GLY A 214 13.16 27.77 -40.00
C GLY A 214 12.06 27.23 -39.07
N HIS A 215 11.35 26.18 -39.48
CA HIS A 215 10.21 25.63 -38.74
C HIS A 215 10.19 24.10 -38.76
N ARG A 216 9.48 23.50 -37.81
CA ARG A 216 9.11 22.08 -37.77
C ARG A 216 7.60 21.94 -37.66
N ALA A 217 6.98 21.19 -38.57
CA ALA A 217 5.53 20.97 -38.60
C ALA A 217 5.20 19.47 -38.55
N CYS A 218 4.34 19.06 -37.62
CA CYS A 218 4.00 17.65 -37.44
C CYS A 218 2.52 17.44 -37.13
N LEU A 219 1.98 16.32 -37.60
CA LEU A 219 0.73 15.74 -37.11
C LEU A 219 1.06 14.73 -36.00
N VAL A 220 0.34 14.81 -34.88
CA VAL A 220 0.49 13.89 -33.75
C VAL A 220 -0.80 13.09 -33.62
N TYR A 221 -0.66 11.77 -33.55
CA TYR A 221 -1.75 10.81 -33.43
C TYR A 221 -1.58 10.00 -32.14
N ASN A 222 -2.68 9.74 -31.44
CA ASN A 222 -2.75 8.75 -30.39
C ASN A 222 -2.97 7.37 -31.05
N LEU A 223 -2.16 6.38 -30.68
CA LEU A 223 -2.33 5.00 -31.11
C LEU A 223 -3.11 4.24 -30.03
N VAL A 224 -4.28 3.73 -30.39
CA VAL A 224 -5.24 3.10 -29.47
C VAL A 224 -5.46 1.64 -29.88
N LEU A 225 -5.54 0.73 -28.90
CA LEU A 225 -5.85 -0.68 -29.18
C LEU A 225 -7.32 -0.85 -29.61
N ALA A 226 -7.54 -1.62 -30.68
CA ALA A 226 -8.89 -1.94 -31.13
C ALA A 226 -9.62 -2.84 -30.11
N PRO A 227 -10.87 -2.52 -29.71
CA PRO A 227 -11.61 -3.31 -28.72
C PRO A 227 -11.88 -4.73 -29.23
N GLY A 228 -11.45 -5.74 -28.47
CA GLY A 228 -11.64 -7.16 -28.79
C GLY A 228 -10.60 -7.76 -29.74
N GLY A 229 -9.50 -7.05 -30.02
CA GLY A 229 -8.36 -7.59 -30.76
C GLY A 229 -7.62 -8.65 -29.94
N ASP A 230 -8.05 -9.90 -30.02
CA ASP A 230 -7.30 -11.04 -29.50
C ASP A 230 -6.01 -11.17 -30.32
N VAL A 231 -4.89 -10.72 -29.74
CA VAL A 231 -3.57 -10.68 -30.41
C VAL A 231 -3.01 -12.10 -30.49
N ALA A 232 -3.59 -12.91 -31.36
CA ALA A 232 -3.02 -14.19 -31.78
C ALA A 232 -1.81 -13.93 -32.69
N LYS A 233 -0.67 -13.57 -32.08
CA LYS A 233 0.63 -13.70 -32.73
C LYS A 233 0.81 -15.18 -33.06
N SER A 234 1.23 -15.54 -34.28
CA SER A 234 1.86 -16.85 -34.46
C SER A 234 3.09 -16.84 -33.55
N ALA A 235 3.01 -17.54 -32.42
CA ALA A 235 4.05 -17.51 -31.42
C ALA A 235 5.36 -18.01 -32.05
N PRO A 236 6.51 -17.37 -31.77
CA PRO A 236 7.77 -18.08 -31.74
C PRO A 236 7.56 -19.38 -30.95
N ASP A 237 8.13 -20.50 -31.37
CA ASP A 237 7.99 -21.77 -30.65
C ASP A 237 8.73 -21.67 -29.30
N TYR A 238 8.02 -21.14 -28.31
CA TYR A 238 8.46 -21.04 -26.95
C TYR A 238 8.25 -22.35 -26.20
N GLY A 239 7.84 -23.47 -26.84
CA GLY A 239 7.56 -24.72 -26.14
C GLY A 239 8.71 -25.14 -25.22
N HIS A 240 9.93 -25.12 -25.74
CA HIS A 240 11.13 -25.42 -24.94
C HIS A 240 11.44 -24.36 -23.87
N LEU A 241 11.07 -23.09 -24.08
CA LEU A 241 11.26 -22.03 -23.09
C LEU A 241 10.23 -22.12 -21.97
N VAL A 242 8.95 -22.37 -22.31
CA VAL A 242 7.84 -22.62 -21.40
C VAL A 242 8.15 -23.82 -20.51
N GLU A 243 8.60 -24.95 -21.09
CA GLU A 243 9.00 -26.14 -20.32
C GLU A 243 10.13 -25.83 -19.33
N ARG A 244 11.14 -25.06 -19.75
CA ARG A 244 12.26 -24.68 -18.88
C ARG A 244 11.85 -23.72 -17.77
N ILE A 245 11.04 -22.70 -18.09
CA ILE A 245 10.54 -21.75 -17.10
C ILE A 245 9.63 -22.46 -16.11
N ALA A 246 8.72 -23.33 -16.56
CA ALA A 246 7.85 -24.12 -15.70
C ALA A 246 8.67 -25.00 -14.74
N SER A 247 9.68 -25.71 -15.26
CA SER A 247 10.56 -26.54 -14.43
C SER A 247 11.34 -25.74 -13.39
N GLU A 248 11.75 -24.51 -13.70
CA GLU A 248 12.47 -23.64 -12.76
C GLU A 248 11.52 -23.09 -11.68
N ILE A 249 10.29 -22.72 -12.05
CA ILE A 249 9.23 -22.31 -11.12
C ILE A 249 8.91 -23.46 -10.15
N GLU A 250 8.69 -24.67 -10.66
CA GLU A 250 8.46 -25.87 -9.84
C GLU A 250 9.61 -26.14 -8.88
N HIS A 251 10.86 -26.03 -9.37
CA HIS A 251 12.04 -26.23 -8.54
C HIS A 251 12.13 -25.18 -7.43
N ARG A 252 11.84 -23.91 -7.73
CA ARG A 252 11.89 -22.83 -6.73
C ARG A 252 10.85 -23.00 -5.63
N PHE A 253 9.61 -23.36 -5.98
CA PHE A 253 8.55 -23.59 -4.99
C PHE A 253 8.68 -24.93 -4.24
N ALA A 254 9.48 -25.87 -4.74
CA ALA A 254 9.78 -27.11 -4.02
C ALA A 254 10.91 -26.95 -2.99
N ALA A 255 11.64 -25.82 -2.99
CA ALA A 255 12.73 -25.58 -2.07
C ALA A 255 12.23 -25.31 -0.64
N PRO A 256 12.99 -25.70 0.42
CA PRO A 256 12.59 -25.46 1.81
C PRO A 256 12.44 -23.97 2.18
N ASP A 257 13.13 -23.11 1.44
CA ASP A 257 13.18 -21.64 1.52
C ASP A 257 12.48 -21.00 0.31
N ALA A 258 11.44 -21.67 -0.20
CA ALA A 258 10.57 -21.14 -1.24
C ALA A 258 9.95 -19.81 -0.80
N PRO A 259 9.89 -18.81 -1.70
CA PRO A 259 9.10 -17.62 -1.44
C PRO A 259 7.62 -18.00 -1.53
N GLU A 260 6.74 -17.23 -0.90
CA GLU A 260 5.30 -17.53 -0.94
C GLU A 260 4.71 -17.21 -2.32
N LYS A 261 5.28 -16.21 -2.98
CA LYS A 261 4.94 -15.77 -4.34
C LYS A 261 6.18 -15.30 -5.10
N LEU A 262 6.10 -15.32 -6.42
CA LEU A 262 7.11 -14.77 -7.32
C LEU A 262 6.53 -13.58 -8.07
N VAL A 263 7.28 -12.48 -8.10
CA VAL A 263 6.84 -11.19 -8.64
C VAL A 263 7.80 -10.75 -9.74
N TRP A 264 7.30 -10.66 -10.96
CA TRP A 264 8.04 -10.17 -12.12
C TRP A 264 7.59 -8.75 -12.47
N LEU A 265 8.44 -7.76 -12.20
CA LEU A 265 8.20 -6.36 -12.58
C LEU A 265 8.15 -6.23 -14.10
N LEU A 266 7.18 -5.49 -14.61
CA LEU A 266 7.02 -5.20 -16.03
C LEU A 266 7.97 -4.10 -16.50
N GLU A 267 8.27 -4.05 -17.81
CA GLU A 267 9.17 -3.03 -18.36
C GLU A 267 8.50 -1.68 -18.63
N HIS A 268 7.20 -1.69 -18.94
CA HIS A 268 6.43 -0.48 -19.22
C HIS A 268 5.64 -0.01 -18.01
N ASP A 269 5.32 1.28 -18.02
CA ASP A 269 4.42 1.85 -17.02
C ASP A 269 2.96 1.61 -17.46
N TYR A 270 2.12 1.25 -16.48
CA TYR A 270 0.69 1.01 -16.65
C TYR A 270 -0.09 1.79 -15.60
N SER A 271 -1.18 2.44 -16.02
CA SER A 271 -2.15 3.00 -15.10
C SER A 271 -2.97 1.88 -14.44
N ILE A 272 -3.48 2.14 -13.22
CA ILE A 272 -4.37 1.20 -12.51
C ILE A 272 -5.56 0.78 -13.39
N ALA A 273 -6.16 1.74 -14.11
CA ALA A 273 -7.29 1.47 -15.00
C ALA A 273 -6.89 0.75 -16.30
N GLY A 274 -5.65 0.93 -16.76
CA GLY A 274 -5.15 0.40 -18.02
C GLY A 274 -4.48 -0.97 -17.91
N LEU A 275 -4.19 -1.47 -16.70
CA LEU A 275 -3.53 -2.75 -16.50
C LEU A 275 -4.46 -3.93 -16.82
N SER A 276 -4.09 -4.72 -17.84
CA SER A 276 -4.71 -6.01 -18.14
C SER A 276 -3.80 -6.86 -19.02
N PHE A 277 -4.00 -8.17 -19.05
CA PHE A 277 -3.23 -9.06 -19.92
C PHE A 277 -3.39 -8.73 -21.42
N GLY A 278 -4.54 -8.16 -21.82
CA GLY A 278 -4.80 -7.73 -23.20
C GLY A 278 -4.15 -6.40 -23.56
N THR A 279 -3.80 -5.57 -22.58
CA THR A 279 -3.22 -4.23 -22.77
C THR A 279 -1.71 -4.18 -22.54
N LEU A 280 -1.09 -5.30 -22.16
CA LEU A 280 0.37 -5.41 -22.00
C LEU A 280 1.10 -4.98 -23.29
N LYS A 281 2.18 -4.22 -23.12
CA LYS A 281 2.98 -3.61 -24.19
C LYS A 281 4.22 -4.46 -24.51
N ASN A 282 4.58 -4.54 -25.79
CA ASN A 282 5.79 -5.19 -26.32
C ASN A 282 6.21 -6.50 -25.59
N VAL A 283 7.32 -6.44 -24.85
CA VAL A 283 7.97 -7.53 -24.14
C VAL A 283 7.12 -8.01 -22.99
N ASP A 284 6.39 -7.14 -22.31
CA ASP A 284 5.49 -7.53 -21.21
C ASP A 284 4.37 -8.41 -21.75
N ALA A 285 3.87 -8.13 -22.95
CA ALA A 285 2.89 -9.00 -23.59
C ALA A 285 3.49 -10.37 -23.97
N ALA A 286 4.78 -10.42 -24.34
CA ALA A 286 5.45 -11.68 -24.64
C ALA A 286 5.73 -12.49 -23.38
N VAL A 287 6.24 -11.82 -22.34
CA VAL A 287 6.44 -12.37 -20.99
C VAL A 287 5.12 -12.89 -20.43
N GLY A 288 4.06 -12.08 -20.46
CA GLY A 288 2.73 -12.45 -20.02
C GLY A 288 2.25 -13.75 -20.67
N ARG A 289 2.30 -13.86 -22.01
CA ARG A 289 1.89 -15.10 -22.70
C ARG A 289 2.73 -16.32 -22.31
N VAL A 290 4.05 -16.17 -22.22
CA VAL A 290 4.94 -17.29 -21.86
C VAL A 290 4.72 -17.71 -20.41
N LEU A 291 4.60 -16.76 -19.48
CA LEU A 291 4.35 -17.00 -18.07
C LEU A 291 2.95 -17.60 -17.84
N THR A 292 1.92 -17.20 -18.59
CA THR A 292 0.60 -17.85 -18.51
C THR A 292 0.72 -19.35 -18.77
N LEU A 293 1.43 -19.74 -19.84
CA LEU A 293 1.60 -21.15 -20.19
C LEU A 293 2.50 -21.89 -19.19
N ALA A 294 3.60 -21.27 -18.75
CA ALA A 294 4.53 -21.87 -17.82
C ALA A 294 3.93 -22.03 -16.41
N ALA A 295 3.17 -21.04 -15.93
CA ALA A 295 2.47 -21.10 -14.66
C ALA A 295 1.41 -22.20 -14.66
N ALA A 296 0.62 -22.30 -15.74
CA ALA A 296 -0.36 -23.38 -15.89
C ALA A 296 0.30 -24.77 -15.88
N GLN A 297 1.46 -24.92 -16.53
CA GLN A 297 2.22 -26.17 -16.52
C GLN A 297 2.80 -26.50 -15.12
N ALA A 298 3.26 -25.49 -14.40
CA ALA A 298 3.80 -25.61 -13.04
C ALA A 298 2.73 -25.73 -11.93
N GLY A 299 1.42 -25.73 -12.28
CA GLY A 299 0.34 -25.75 -11.30
C GLY A 299 0.23 -24.48 -10.45
N CYS A 300 0.64 -23.35 -11.01
CA CYS A 300 0.58 -22.03 -10.38
C CYS A 300 -0.61 -21.22 -10.91
N VAL A 301 -1.16 -20.36 -10.05
CA VAL A 301 -2.05 -19.28 -10.48
C VAL A 301 -1.21 -18.04 -10.78
N MET A 302 -1.73 -17.17 -11.64
CA MET A 302 -1.03 -15.98 -12.11
C MET A 302 -1.98 -14.79 -12.21
N HIS A 303 -1.52 -13.63 -11.76
CA HIS A 303 -2.23 -12.37 -11.76
C HIS A 303 -1.30 -11.25 -12.23
N ALA A 304 -1.86 -10.11 -12.63
CA ALA A 304 -1.12 -8.85 -12.66
C ALA A 304 -1.53 -8.01 -11.45
N ALA A 305 -0.63 -7.18 -10.96
CA ALA A 305 -0.86 -6.27 -9.83
C ALA A 305 0.01 -5.03 -9.96
N ILE A 306 -0.29 -3.99 -9.21
CA ILE A 306 0.56 -2.82 -9.03
C ILE A 306 1.39 -3.01 -7.76
N VAL A 307 2.70 -2.93 -7.89
CA VAL A 307 3.64 -2.80 -6.78
C VAL A 307 3.62 -1.35 -6.33
N HIS A 308 3.21 -1.11 -5.09
CA HIS A 308 3.32 0.18 -4.41
C HIS A 308 4.53 0.13 -3.47
N VAL A 309 5.40 1.13 -3.58
CA VAL A 309 6.51 1.33 -2.65
C VAL A 309 6.31 2.68 -1.98
N ASP A 310 6.15 2.66 -0.66
CA ASP A 310 6.12 3.84 0.19
C ASP A 310 7.47 3.99 0.89
N GLU A 311 8.08 5.16 0.83
CA GLU A 311 9.41 5.45 1.35
C GLU A 311 9.38 6.74 2.18
N HIS A 312 9.81 6.63 3.44
CA HIS A 312 10.02 7.77 4.32
C HIS A 312 11.50 7.93 4.63
N ALA A 313 12.00 9.15 4.37
CA ALA A 313 13.40 9.47 4.56
C ALA A 313 13.59 10.83 5.24
N SER A 314 14.64 10.94 6.05
CA SER A 314 15.09 12.20 6.61
C SER A 314 15.96 12.94 5.60
N VAL A 315 15.82 14.27 5.54
CA VAL A 315 16.53 15.11 4.58
C VAL A 315 17.29 16.26 5.24
N GLU A 316 18.43 16.60 4.64
CA GLU A 316 19.22 17.80 4.97
C GLU A 316 19.24 18.77 3.78
N TYR A 317 18.99 20.06 4.03
CA TYR A 317 19.04 21.07 2.98
C TYR A 317 20.47 21.46 2.62
N PHE A 318 20.72 21.70 1.33
CA PHE A 318 21.99 22.29 0.88
C PHE A 318 22.09 23.77 1.29
N GLY A 319 22.67 24.03 2.46
CA GLY A 319 23.23 25.33 2.83
C GLY A 319 22.34 26.28 3.65
N GLY A 320 22.74 26.45 4.91
CA GLY A 320 22.56 27.63 5.78
C GLY A 320 21.37 28.59 5.59
N ASP A 321 20.45 28.55 6.57
CA ASP A 321 19.69 29.66 7.19
C ASP A 321 18.75 30.56 6.36
N TYR A 322 18.59 30.41 5.03
CA TYR A 322 17.79 31.37 4.25
C TYR A 322 16.90 30.82 3.12
N ALA A 323 16.16 29.73 3.35
CA ALA A 323 15.07 29.34 2.46
C ALA A 323 13.76 29.13 3.24
N ARG A 324 13.16 30.22 3.72
CA ARG A 324 11.74 30.21 4.09
C ARG A 324 10.97 30.67 2.86
N GLN A 325 10.08 29.81 2.37
CA GLN A 325 8.95 30.12 1.49
C GLN A 325 9.16 29.92 -0.02
N ILE A 326 9.20 28.65 -0.48
CA ILE A 326 8.79 28.26 -1.85
C ILE A 326 8.14 26.86 -1.79
N ASP A 327 6.85 26.77 -2.13
CA ASP A 327 6.02 25.53 -2.14
C ASP A 327 6.33 24.59 -3.33
N ASP A 328 7.56 24.59 -3.85
CA ASP A 328 7.87 23.87 -5.09
C ASP A 328 9.36 23.52 -5.20
N VAL A 329 9.77 22.52 -4.42
CA VAL A 329 11.17 22.09 -4.30
C VAL A 329 11.44 20.98 -5.33
N GLY A 330 12.30 21.25 -6.31
CA GLY A 330 12.86 20.20 -7.17
C GLY A 330 13.85 19.32 -6.39
N ASP A 331 14.13 18.12 -6.88
CA ASP A 331 15.04 17.12 -6.27
C ASP A 331 16.50 17.62 -6.04
N ASP A 332 16.84 18.85 -6.44
CA ASP A 332 18.18 19.42 -6.42
C ASP A 332 18.50 20.27 -5.16
N GLU A 333 17.55 20.47 -4.22
CA GLU A 333 17.73 21.40 -3.07
C GLU A 333 17.92 20.72 -1.68
N TYR A 334 17.78 19.39 -1.60
CA TYR A 334 17.97 18.61 -0.37
C TYR A 334 18.69 17.29 -0.66
N GLU A 335 19.46 16.78 0.31
CA GLU A 335 20.10 15.46 0.26
C GLU A 335 19.39 14.53 1.24
N ILE A 336 19.08 13.31 0.80
CA ILE A 336 18.55 12.27 1.70
C ILE A 336 19.68 11.84 2.62
N TYR A 337 19.47 12.03 3.92
CA TYR A 337 20.42 11.62 4.95
C TYR A 337 20.24 10.14 5.28
N GLU A 338 19.00 9.73 5.58
CA GLU A 338 18.68 8.35 5.96
C GLU A 338 17.25 7.99 5.57
N VAL A 339 17.08 6.88 4.85
CA VAL A 339 15.78 6.23 4.64
C VAL A 339 15.52 5.32 5.84
N TYR A 340 14.54 5.65 6.68
CA TYR A 340 14.26 4.91 7.91
C TYR A 340 13.06 3.98 7.79
N GLU A 341 12.19 4.18 6.79
CA GLU A 341 11.06 3.30 6.51
C GLU A 341 10.85 3.14 5.01
N ARG A 342 10.64 1.90 4.57
CA ARG A 342 10.21 1.59 3.22
C ARG A 342 9.26 0.39 3.26
N LYS A 343 8.02 0.57 2.80
CA LYS A 343 6.98 -0.46 2.71
C LYS A 343 6.75 -0.84 1.25
N CYS A 344 6.58 -2.13 0.97
CA CYS A 344 6.36 -2.62 -0.39
C CYS A 344 5.15 -3.55 -0.41
N GLU A 345 4.17 -3.23 -1.26
CA GLU A 345 2.87 -3.91 -1.29
C GLU A 345 2.41 -4.15 -2.73
N LEU A 346 1.59 -5.16 -2.92
CA LEU A 346 0.91 -5.49 -4.16
C LEU A 346 -0.58 -5.19 -4.00
N ASP A 347 -1.13 -4.41 -4.91
CA ASP A 347 -2.55 -4.06 -4.93
C ASP A 347 -3.07 -4.00 -6.39
N ASP A 348 -4.32 -3.57 -6.59
CA ASP A 348 -4.91 -3.32 -7.91
C ASP A 348 -4.83 -4.57 -8.83
N TRP A 349 -5.34 -5.69 -8.31
CA TRP A 349 -5.17 -7.01 -8.91
C TRP A 349 -6.00 -7.22 -10.17
N VAL A 350 -5.42 -7.94 -11.13
CA VAL A 350 -6.04 -8.32 -12.39
C VAL A 350 -5.83 -9.80 -12.66
N HIS A 351 -6.94 -10.53 -12.73
CA HIS A 351 -6.98 -11.92 -13.15
C HIS A 351 -6.97 -12.03 -14.68
N PRO A 352 -6.22 -12.99 -15.28
CA PRO A 352 -6.15 -13.18 -16.73
C PRO A 352 -7.52 -13.30 -17.42
N ASP A 353 -8.43 -14.09 -16.84
CA ASP A 353 -9.75 -14.38 -17.44
C ASP A 353 -10.89 -13.45 -16.97
N PHE A 354 -10.80 -12.90 -15.75
CA PHE A 354 -11.92 -12.19 -15.11
C PHE A 354 -11.73 -10.67 -15.06
N GLY A 355 -10.54 -10.17 -15.42
CA GLY A 355 -10.21 -8.75 -15.28
C GLY A 355 -9.92 -8.40 -13.82
N SER A 356 -10.28 -7.19 -13.40
CA SER A 356 -10.00 -6.70 -12.05
C SER A 356 -10.62 -7.59 -10.97
N VAL A 357 -9.82 -7.94 -9.96
CA VAL A 357 -10.21 -8.67 -8.76
C VAL A 357 -9.73 -7.90 -7.53
N ASP A 358 -10.42 -8.05 -6.40
CA ASP A 358 -10.03 -7.40 -5.15
C ASP A 358 -9.47 -8.46 -4.19
N TYR A 359 -8.15 -8.49 -4.07
CA TYR A 359 -7.43 -9.30 -3.08
C TYR A 359 -6.83 -8.45 -1.96
N GLY A 360 -7.18 -7.16 -1.85
CA GLY A 360 -6.52 -6.25 -0.92
C GLY A 360 -5.00 -6.14 -1.14
N GLN A 361 -4.31 -5.61 -0.12
CA GLN A 361 -2.87 -5.36 -0.19
C GLN A 361 -2.08 -6.57 0.29
N LEU A 362 -1.19 -7.11 -0.54
CA LEU A 362 -0.24 -8.16 -0.13
C LEU A 362 1.16 -7.58 0.07
N GLU A 363 1.77 -7.86 1.21
CA GLU A 363 3.18 -7.50 1.47
C GLU A 363 4.10 -8.15 0.43
N LEU A 364 5.04 -7.39 -0.12
CA LEU A 364 6.04 -7.86 -1.07
C LEU A 364 7.38 -8.07 -0.35
N ALA A 365 7.78 -9.34 -0.17
CA ALA A 365 9.04 -9.66 0.48
C ALA A 365 10.24 -9.53 -0.47
N PRO A 366 11.45 -9.18 0.04
CA PRO A 366 12.62 -8.95 -0.79
C PRO A 366 13.05 -10.12 -1.69
N ASP A 367 12.81 -11.35 -1.24
CA ASP A 367 13.15 -12.58 -1.94
C ASP A 367 12.08 -13.07 -2.91
N GLU A 368 11.01 -12.29 -3.11
CA GLU A 368 9.93 -12.59 -4.06
C GLU A 368 10.11 -11.85 -5.40
N LEU A 369 10.94 -10.82 -5.43
CA LEU A 369 11.01 -9.84 -6.52
C LEU A 369 12.03 -10.17 -7.62
N MET A 370 11.61 -10.01 -8.87
CA MET A 370 12.40 -10.18 -10.08
C MET A 370 12.06 -9.10 -11.14
N PRO A 371 12.99 -8.74 -12.04
CA PRO A 371 14.41 -9.04 -12.01
C PRO A 371 15.18 -8.20 -10.97
N PRO A 372 16.42 -8.59 -10.61
CA PRO A 372 17.25 -7.88 -9.63
C PRO A 372 17.42 -6.40 -9.93
N GLY A 373 17.37 -5.58 -8.87
CA GLY A 373 17.83 -4.19 -8.91
C GLY A 373 16.93 -3.22 -9.68
N ARG A 374 15.79 -3.68 -10.21
CA ARG A 374 14.92 -2.85 -11.06
C ARG A 374 14.29 -1.66 -10.31
N ILE A 375 14.03 -1.80 -9.01
CA ILE A 375 13.47 -0.73 -8.18
C ILE A 375 14.45 0.44 -8.00
N ARG A 376 15.77 0.20 -8.11
CA ARG A 376 16.80 1.21 -7.78
C ARG A 376 16.81 2.42 -8.71
N ASP A 377 16.29 2.27 -9.93
CA ASP A 377 16.27 3.31 -10.95
C ASP A 377 14.90 3.98 -11.08
N TRP A 378 13.96 3.73 -10.15
CA TRP A 378 12.63 4.30 -10.21
C TRP A 378 12.64 5.79 -9.87
N VAL A 379 11.91 6.56 -10.66
CA VAL A 379 11.59 7.95 -10.36
C VAL A 379 10.27 7.94 -9.58
N PRO A 380 10.18 8.62 -8.43
CA PRO A 380 8.96 8.62 -7.63
C PRO A 380 7.80 9.25 -8.41
N ASP A 381 6.63 8.61 -8.36
CA ASP A 381 5.40 9.15 -8.95
C ASP A 381 4.90 10.36 -8.16
N GLN A 382 5.10 10.34 -6.84
CA GLN A 382 4.82 11.44 -5.94
C GLN A 382 5.96 11.59 -4.94
N SER A 383 6.34 12.82 -4.66
CA SER A 383 7.30 13.17 -3.61
C SER A 383 6.72 14.33 -2.80
N ARG A 384 6.66 14.17 -1.48
CA ARG A 384 6.14 15.17 -0.56
C ARG A 384 7.20 15.48 0.49
N LEU A 385 7.67 16.72 0.48
CA LEU A 385 8.57 17.23 1.52
C LEU A 385 7.73 17.83 2.66
N THR A 386 8.00 17.38 3.87
CA THR A 386 7.42 17.91 5.10
C THR A 386 8.48 18.67 5.87
N GLU A 387 8.36 19.99 5.91
CA GLU A 387 9.23 20.85 6.71
C GLU A 387 8.91 20.69 8.20
N ALA A 388 9.94 20.54 9.02
CA ALA A 388 9.78 20.34 10.46
C ALA A 388 9.09 21.53 11.15
N SER A 389 8.12 21.22 12.00
CA SER A 389 7.48 22.20 12.89
C SER A 389 8.14 22.21 14.28
N GLY A 390 9.48 22.24 14.35
CA GLY A 390 10.19 22.21 15.65
C GLY A 390 11.64 21.76 15.58
N ASN A 391 12.08 20.97 16.57
CA ASN A 391 13.41 20.34 16.62
C ASN A 391 13.49 19.02 15.83
N GLU A 392 12.43 18.66 15.12
CA GLU A 392 12.38 17.47 14.25
C GLU A 392 13.12 17.79 12.93
N GLY A 393 13.71 16.79 12.29
CA GLY A 393 14.33 16.96 10.96
C GLY A 393 13.26 17.15 9.89
N ALA A 394 13.62 17.70 8.73
CA ALA A 394 12.71 17.66 7.59
C ALA A 394 12.63 16.21 7.06
N GLU A 395 11.46 15.82 6.60
CA GLU A 395 11.16 14.46 6.14
C GLU A 395 10.63 14.52 4.71
N VAL A 396 10.94 13.51 3.91
CA VAL A 396 10.38 13.33 2.57
C VAL A 396 9.66 11.99 2.50
N GLU A 397 8.45 12.01 1.93
CA GLU A 397 7.65 10.85 1.60
C GLU A 397 7.71 10.65 0.08
N ARG A 398 8.05 9.45 -0.39
CA ARG A 398 8.12 9.11 -1.81
C ARG A 398 7.30 7.87 -2.11
N LEU A 399 6.41 8.01 -3.10
CA LEU A 399 5.57 6.93 -3.58
C LEU A 399 6.02 6.51 -4.97
N TYR A 400 6.25 5.20 -5.14
CA TYR A 400 6.59 4.60 -6.42
C TYR A 400 5.59 3.51 -6.77
N ARG A 401 5.26 3.41 -8.06
CA ARG A 401 4.32 2.42 -8.59
C ARG A 401 4.88 1.76 -9.83
N ASN A 402 4.73 0.44 -9.91
CA ASN A 402 5.05 -0.29 -11.13
C ASN A 402 4.18 -1.53 -11.27
N ALA A 403 3.84 -1.92 -12.50
CA ALA A 403 3.06 -3.12 -12.70
C ALA A 403 3.93 -4.38 -12.62
N ALA A 404 3.36 -5.47 -12.13
CA ALA A 404 4.04 -6.75 -12.04
C ALA A 404 3.12 -7.91 -12.44
N ILE A 405 3.74 -9.01 -12.89
CA ILE A 405 3.09 -10.32 -12.95
C ILE A 405 3.43 -11.06 -11.65
N VAL A 406 2.41 -11.51 -10.94
CA VAL A 406 2.51 -12.21 -9.66
C VAL A 406 2.04 -13.65 -9.86
N LEU A 407 2.81 -14.63 -9.40
CA LEU A 407 2.46 -16.04 -9.49
C LEU A 407 2.83 -16.82 -8.22
N TRP A 408 2.01 -17.80 -7.87
CA TRP A 408 2.21 -18.70 -6.72
C TRP A 408 1.55 -20.06 -6.98
N PRO A 409 1.95 -21.14 -6.28
CA PRO A 409 1.35 -22.45 -6.45
C PRO A 409 -0.15 -22.41 -6.11
N ALA A 410 -1.01 -22.98 -6.96
CA ALA A 410 -2.47 -22.90 -6.78
C ALA A 410 -2.93 -23.41 -5.41
N LYS A 411 -2.26 -24.46 -4.90
CA LYS A 411 -2.49 -25.05 -3.57
C LYS A 411 -2.16 -24.13 -2.38
N GLU A 412 -1.35 -23.09 -2.58
CA GLU A 412 -0.96 -22.12 -1.53
C GLU A 412 -1.81 -20.84 -1.59
N SER A 413 -2.82 -20.77 -2.47
CA SER A 413 -3.58 -19.53 -2.69
C SER A 413 -4.23 -18.98 -1.43
N LEU A 414 -4.79 -19.85 -0.58
CA LEU A 414 -5.38 -19.41 0.69
C LEU A 414 -4.34 -18.84 1.65
N ARG A 415 -3.12 -19.41 1.66
CA ARG A 415 -2.02 -18.90 2.48
C ARG A 415 -1.54 -17.53 2.00
N VAL A 416 -1.31 -17.39 0.69
CA VAL A 416 -0.88 -16.11 0.10
C VAL A 416 -1.93 -15.02 0.34
N LEU A 417 -3.19 -15.30 0.04
CA LEU A 417 -4.28 -14.33 0.20
C LEU A 417 -4.60 -14.01 1.67
N ALA A 418 -4.29 -14.91 2.61
CA ALA A 418 -4.43 -14.62 4.04
C ALA A 418 -3.45 -13.54 4.53
N GLN A 419 -2.40 -13.21 3.77
CA GLN A 419 -1.50 -12.09 4.08
C GLN A 419 -2.18 -10.73 3.90
N ALA A 420 -3.20 -10.62 3.04
CA ALA A 420 -3.93 -9.37 2.78
C ALA A 420 -5.02 -9.04 3.81
N GLY A 421 -4.96 -9.68 4.98
CA GLY A 421 -5.85 -9.36 6.08
C GLY A 421 -7.32 -9.69 5.82
N SER A 422 -8.22 -8.92 6.43
CA SER A 422 -9.65 -9.23 6.42
C SER A 422 -10.33 -8.94 5.09
N THR A 423 -9.76 -8.09 4.23
CA THR A 423 -10.34 -7.72 2.92
C THR A 423 -10.35 -8.90 1.96
N ALA A 424 -9.18 -9.49 1.70
CA ALA A 424 -9.06 -10.67 0.84
C ALA A 424 -9.84 -11.86 1.38
N LEU A 425 -9.84 -12.04 2.69
CA LEU A 425 -10.51 -13.14 3.34
C LEU A 425 -12.04 -12.99 3.31
N SER A 426 -12.52 -11.76 3.42
CA SER A 426 -13.94 -11.45 3.26
C SER A 426 -14.43 -11.78 1.85
N VAL A 427 -13.60 -11.50 0.85
CA VAL A 427 -13.85 -11.84 -0.56
C VAL A 427 -13.78 -13.35 -0.78
N LEU A 428 -12.78 -14.04 -0.23
CA LEU A 428 -12.65 -15.49 -0.34
C LEU A 428 -13.82 -16.24 0.31
N LEU A 429 -14.23 -15.82 1.51
CA LEU A 429 -15.40 -16.37 2.18
C LEU A 429 -16.69 -16.02 1.43
N ALA A 430 -16.87 -14.78 0.98
CA ALA A 430 -18.05 -14.38 0.20
C ALA A 430 -18.13 -15.09 -1.17
N HIS A 431 -16.99 -15.36 -1.80
CA HIS A 431 -16.91 -16.09 -3.07
C HIS A 431 -17.21 -17.58 -2.88
N ALA A 432 -16.71 -18.18 -1.79
CA ALA A 432 -17.06 -19.54 -1.40
C ALA A 432 -18.55 -19.68 -1.04
N GLU A 433 -19.12 -18.72 -0.30
CA GLU A 433 -20.54 -18.66 0.04
C GLU A 433 -21.43 -18.44 -1.20
N GLY A 434 -21.04 -17.55 -2.11
CA GLY A 434 -21.76 -17.26 -3.34
C GLY A 434 -21.79 -18.43 -4.34
N ARG A 435 -20.73 -19.24 -4.38
CA ARG A 435 -20.63 -20.44 -5.26
C ARG A 435 -21.24 -21.70 -4.64
N ALA A 436 -21.22 -21.84 -3.32
CA ALA A 436 -21.99 -22.89 -2.62
C ALA A 436 -23.51 -22.76 -2.86
N ALA A 437 -24.00 -21.52 -3.07
CA ALA A 437 -25.39 -21.26 -3.46
C ALA A 437 -25.69 -21.60 -4.94
N ALA A 438 -24.68 -21.83 -5.79
CA ALA A 438 -24.82 -22.01 -7.24
C ALA A 438 -24.82 -23.49 -7.70
N ASP A 439 -24.68 -24.46 -6.78
CA ASP A 439 -24.79 -25.92 -7.04
C ASP A 439 -23.90 -26.45 -8.20
N GLU A 440 -22.72 -25.87 -8.41
CA GLU A 440 -21.69 -26.43 -9.30
C GLU A 440 -20.75 -27.34 -8.50
N GLY A 441 -21.06 -28.63 -8.50
CA GLY A 441 -20.29 -29.67 -7.81
C GLY A 441 -18.88 -29.83 -8.36
N SER A 442 -17.90 -29.26 -7.67
CA SER A 442 -16.46 -29.55 -7.81
C SER A 442 -15.60 -29.01 -6.65
N ASP A 443 -16.06 -28.01 -5.91
CA ASP A 443 -15.23 -27.28 -4.94
C ASP A 443 -15.38 -27.78 -3.48
N PRO A 444 -14.35 -27.60 -2.63
CA PRO A 444 -14.41 -27.99 -1.23
C PRO A 444 -15.52 -27.24 -0.48
N PRO A 445 -16.21 -27.87 0.49
CA PRO A 445 -17.26 -27.23 1.27
C PRO A 445 -16.70 -26.01 2.04
N LEU A 446 -17.53 -24.99 2.27
CA LEU A 446 -17.17 -23.76 2.99
C LEU A 446 -16.43 -24.04 4.31
N ASP A 447 -16.84 -25.08 5.03
CA ASP A 447 -16.20 -25.54 6.27
C ASP A 447 -14.72 -25.94 6.08
N ALA A 448 -14.37 -26.55 4.96
CA ALA A 448 -12.99 -26.94 4.67
C ALA A 448 -12.11 -25.72 4.39
N ILE A 449 -12.65 -24.74 3.65
CA ILE A 449 -11.98 -23.47 3.38
C ILE A 449 -11.77 -22.70 4.69
N ALA A 450 -12.80 -22.60 5.54
CA ALA A 450 -12.70 -21.93 6.84
C ALA A 450 -11.68 -22.60 7.77
N LEU A 451 -11.61 -23.95 7.76
CA LEU A 451 -10.61 -24.67 8.53
C LEU A 451 -9.20 -24.40 8.02
N GLU A 452 -8.99 -24.48 6.71
CA GLU A 452 -7.70 -24.19 6.07
C GLU A 452 -7.23 -22.76 6.37
N ILE A 453 -8.14 -21.77 6.25
CA ILE A 453 -7.89 -20.38 6.65
C ILE A 453 -7.39 -20.32 8.10
N SER A 454 -8.03 -21.05 9.01
CA SER A 454 -7.66 -21.07 10.42
C SER A 454 -6.28 -21.70 10.66
N GLU A 455 -5.86 -22.61 9.79
CA GLU A 455 -4.55 -23.27 9.82
C GLU A 455 -3.43 -22.45 9.15
N VAL A 456 -3.76 -21.58 8.19
CA VAL A 456 -2.77 -20.78 7.44
C VAL A 456 -2.69 -19.31 7.85
N TRP A 457 -3.67 -18.78 8.63
CA TRP A 457 -3.69 -17.37 9.05
C TRP A 457 -2.34 -16.92 9.62
N PRO A 458 -1.84 -15.73 9.23
CA PRO A 458 -0.51 -15.28 9.61
C PRO A 458 -0.38 -15.09 11.12
N VAL A 459 0.72 -15.59 11.66
CA VAL A 459 1.11 -15.38 13.05
C VAL A 459 1.93 -14.09 13.13
N PRO A 460 1.59 -13.15 14.02
CA PRO A 460 2.28 -11.88 14.11
C PRO A 460 3.72 -12.08 14.59
N GLY A 461 4.65 -11.44 13.89
CA GLY A 461 6.08 -11.54 14.17
C GLY A 461 6.46 -10.94 15.53
N ALA A 462 7.58 -11.38 16.10
CA ALA A 462 8.05 -10.89 17.41
C ALA A 462 8.38 -9.38 17.42
N TYR A 463 8.69 -8.81 16.24
CA TYR A 463 9.13 -7.42 16.05
C TYR A 463 8.15 -6.59 15.20
N MET A 464 6.90 -7.04 15.06
CA MET A 464 5.86 -6.33 14.30
C MET A 464 5.68 -4.89 14.82
N HIS A 465 5.61 -3.92 13.91
CA HIS A 465 5.41 -2.52 14.26
C HIS A 465 4.03 -2.31 14.89
N ARG A 466 3.86 -1.24 15.67
CA ARG A 466 2.61 -1.05 16.45
C ARG A 466 1.39 -0.85 15.55
N SER A 467 1.52 -0.09 14.48
CA SER A 467 0.48 0.15 13.47
C SER A 467 0.02 -1.17 12.85
N ASP A 468 0.94 -1.96 12.32
CA ASP A 468 0.66 -3.23 11.65
C ASP A 468 0.05 -4.24 12.62
N ARG A 469 0.46 -4.16 13.89
CA ARG A 469 -0.11 -4.98 14.96
C ARG A 469 -1.57 -4.63 15.23
N GLU A 470 -1.91 -3.35 15.25
CA GLU A 470 -3.29 -2.89 15.44
C GLU A 470 -4.19 -3.27 14.25
N GLU A 471 -3.68 -3.19 13.03
CA GLU A 471 -4.36 -3.65 11.81
C GLU A 471 -4.57 -5.18 11.82
N TRP A 472 -3.53 -5.96 12.12
CA TRP A 472 -3.63 -7.42 12.23
C TRP A 472 -4.63 -7.86 13.31
N GLU A 473 -4.75 -7.13 14.43
CA GLU A 473 -5.73 -7.42 15.47
C GLU A 473 -7.17 -7.14 14.98
N GLN A 474 -7.39 -6.07 14.23
CA GLN A 474 -8.68 -5.74 13.62
C GLN A 474 -9.10 -6.81 12.61
N ASP A 475 -8.15 -7.23 11.77
CA ASP A 475 -8.39 -8.29 10.79
C ASP A 475 -8.73 -9.61 11.47
N SER A 476 -7.90 -10.02 12.44
CA SER A 476 -8.10 -11.26 13.20
C SER A 476 -9.44 -11.25 13.96
N ALA A 477 -9.87 -10.08 14.46
CA ALA A 477 -11.18 -9.91 15.09
C ALA A 477 -12.33 -10.13 14.08
N ALA A 478 -12.23 -9.55 12.88
CA ALA A 478 -13.24 -9.71 11.83
C ALA A 478 -13.36 -11.17 11.39
N VAL A 479 -12.23 -11.88 11.25
CA VAL A 479 -12.20 -13.32 10.92
C VAL A 479 -12.84 -14.14 12.02
N LEU A 480 -12.45 -13.92 13.27
CA LEU A 480 -13.02 -14.64 14.40
C LEU A 480 -14.54 -14.50 14.46
N SER A 481 -15.07 -13.28 14.32
CA SER A 481 -16.52 -13.03 14.33
C SER A 481 -17.26 -13.80 13.22
N ARG A 482 -16.67 -13.92 12.03
CA ARG A 482 -17.22 -14.73 10.93
C ARG A 482 -17.18 -16.23 11.24
N LEU A 483 -16.05 -16.75 11.68
CA LEU A 483 -15.88 -18.17 12.02
C LEU A 483 -16.84 -18.59 13.15
N CYS A 484 -17.04 -17.74 14.16
CA CYS A 484 -18.00 -17.98 15.24
C CYS A 484 -19.47 -17.99 14.76
N GLY A 485 -19.77 -17.47 13.57
CA GLY A 485 -21.09 -17.50 12.96
C GLY A 485 -21.41 -18.76 12.15
N MET A 486 -20.42 -19.61 11.90
CA MET A 486 -20.60 -20.83 11.11
C MET A 486 -21.22 -21.95 11.95
N GLU A 487 -21.91 -22.90 11.30
CA GLU A 487 -22.45 -24.08 11.98
C GLU A 487 -21.34 -25.00 12.49
N ASN A 488 -20.25 -25.15 11.72
CA ASN A 488 -19.08 -25.92 12.10
C ASN A 488 -18.11 -25.09 12.94
N ARG A 489 -17.94 -25.49 14.21
CA ARG A 489 -17.09 -24.80 15.18
C ARG A 489 -15.59 -25.10 15.04
N GLN A 490 -15.20 -26.12 14.27
CA GLN A 490 -13.81 -26.59 14.21
C GLN A 490 -12.84 -25.49 13.74
N ALA A 491 -13.24 -24.69 12.75
CA ALA A 491 -12.43 -23.57 12.27
C ALA A 491 -12.25 -22.50 13.35
N ALA A 492 -13.34 -22.08 13.99
CA ALA A 492 -13.31 -21.10 15.09
C ALA A 492 -12.47 -21.59 16.28
N ASP A 493 -12.61 -22.86 16.67
CA ASP A 493 -11.80 -23.48 17.73
C ASP A 493 -10.32 -23.48 17.38
N THR A 494 -9.96 -23.85 16.15
CA THR A 494 -8.59 -23.84 15.64
C THR A 494 -8.01 -22.42 15.65
N PHE A 495 -8.78 -21.45 15.18
CA PHE A 495 -8.38 -20.04 15.14
C PHE A 495 -8.16 -19.47 16.54
N LEU A 496 -9.07 -19.75 17.48
CA LEU A 496 -8.92 -19.33 18.87
C LEU A 496 -7.64 -19.90 19.51
N ASP A 497 -7.37 -21.19 19.30
CA ASP A 497 -6.24 -21.87 19.93
C ASP A 497 -4.88 -21.53 19.29
N ARG A 498 -4.83 -21.28 17.98
CA ARG A 498 -3.59 -20.98 17.24
C ARG A 498 -3.27 -19.49 17.19
N ILE A 499 -4.28 -18.64 17.02
CA ILE A 499 -4.11 -17.21 16.74
C ILE A 499 -4.47 -16.37 17.95
N VAL A 500 -5.71 -16.45 18.41
CA VAL A 500 -6.27 -15.46 19.34
C VAL A 500 -5.71 -15.61 20.75
N VAL A 501 -5.68 -16.83 21.31
CA VAL A 501 -5.19 -17.07 22.66
C VAL A 501 -3.67 -16.85 22.78
N PRO A 502 -2.82 -17.35 21.86
CA PRO A 502 -1.37 -17.16 21.98
C PRO A 502 -0.92 -15.73 21.66
N HIS A 503 -1.61 -15.02 20.76
CA HIS A 503 -1.24 -13.68 20.28
C HIS A 503 -2.29 -12.63 20.64
N TYR A 504 -2.86 -12.71 21.84
CA TYR A 504 -3.89 -11.80 22.32
C TYR A 504 -3.42 -10.34 22.40
N GLY A 505 -4.36 -9.43 22.14
CA GLY A 505 -4.22 -7.98 22.24
C GLY A 505 -5.58 -7.29 22.43
N PRO A 506 -5.59 -5.99 22.80
CA PRO A 506 -6.80 -5.26 23.12
C PRO A 506 -7.79 -5.16 21.95
N GLY A 507 -7.32 -5.13 20.70
CA GLY A 507 -8.20 -5.07 19.52
C GLY A 507 -9.10 -6.29 19.36
N LEU A 508 -8.74 -7.41 19.99
CA LEU A 508 -9.50 -8.67 19.93
C LEU A 508 -10.64 -8.76 20.96
N ASN A 509 -10.74 -7.83 21.92
CA ASN A 509 -11.69 -7.93 23.04
C ASN A 509 -13.15 -8.06 22.60
N ALA A 510 -13.58 -7.23 21.63
CA ALA A 510 -14.96 -7.23 21.16
C ALA A 510 -15.34 -8.56 20.48
N ALA A 511 -14.48 -9.06 19.60
CA ALA A 511 -14.71 -10.33 18.89
C ALA A 511 -14.61 -11.53 19.83
N LEU A 512 -13.71 -11.51 20.81
CA LEU A 512 -13.63 -12.54 21.86
C LEU A 512 -14.88 -12.59 22.72
N LEU A 513 -15.41 -11.43 23.15
CA LEU A 513 -16.67 -11.37 23.88
C LEU A 513 -17.82 -11.97 23.06
N GLU A 514 -17.91 -11.63 21.77
CA GLU A 514 -18.88 -12.23 20.85
C GLU A 514 -18.70 -13.74 20.71
N ALA A 515 -17.45 -14.22 20.59
CA ALA A 515 -17.14 -15.65 20.53
C ALA A 515 -17.63 -16.37 21.79
N THR A 516 -17.47 -15.79 22.98
CA THR A 516 -17.99 -16.39 24.21
C THR A 516 -19.52 -16.50 24.25
N LEU A 517 -20.23 -15.54 23.65
CA LEU A 517 -21.69 -15.57 23.56
C LEU A 517 -22.19 -16.67 22.60
N ARG A 518 -21.43 -16.99 21.55
CA ARG A 518 -21.83 -17.96 20.52
C ARG A 518 -21.33 -19.39 20.81
N MET A 519 -20.20 -19.51 21.51
CA MET A 519 -19.48 -20.76 21.75
C MET A 519 -19.28 -21.04 23.25
N ALA A 520 -20.25 -20.63 24.07
CA ALA A 520 -20.31 -20.91 25.50
C ALA A 520 -19.97 -22.38 25.83
N GLY A 521 -19.13 -22.60 26.85
CA GLY A 521 -18.76 -23.94 27.30
C GLY A 521 -17.47 -24.01 28.10
N GLU A 522 -17.15 -25.22 28.58
CA GLU A 522 -15.94 -25.51 29.38
C GLU A 522 -14.64 -25.30 28.58
N GLU A 523 -14.63 -25.61 27.28
CA GLU A 523 -13.45 -25.39 26.43
C GLU A 523 -13.13 -23.90 26.27
N MET A 524 -14.15 -23.05 26.09
CA MET A 524 -13.98 -21.60 26.04
C MET A 524 -13.46 -21.06 27.38
N ALA A 525 -13.99 -21.53 28.51
CA ALA A 525 -13.46 -21.17 29.83
C ALA A 525 -11.97 -21.55 29.98
N ASN A 526 -11.59 -22.74 29.53
CA ASN A 526 -10.19 -23.18 29.55
C ASN A 526 -9.28 -22.33 28.65
N ARG A 527 -9.78 -21.85 27.50
CA ARG A 527 -9.06 -20.91 26.62
C ARG A 527 -8.83 -19.57 27.30
N LEU A 528 -9.85 -19.02 27.95
CA LEU A 528 -9.75 -17.75 28.69
C LEU A 528 -8.78 -17.86 29.87
N LEU A 529 -8.78 -18.98 30.60
CA LEU A 529 -7.80 -19.22 31.66
C LEU A 529 -6.36 -19.20 31.11
N ARG A 530 -6.09 -19.90 29.99
CA ARG A 530 -4.78 -19.87 29.33
C ARG A 530 -4.40 -18.47 28.85
N LEU A 531 -5.37 -17.71 28.33
CA LEU A 531 -5.16 -16.33 27.89
C LEU A 531 -4.74 -15.45 29.07
N VAL A 532 -5.45 -15.52 30.19
CA VAL A 532 -5.11 -14.77 31.41
C VAL A 532 -3.72 -15.16 31.92
N ASP A 533 -3.42 -16.46 32.02
CA ASP A 533 -2.11 -16.94 32.46
C ASP A 533 -0.96 -16.44 31.60
N THR A 534 -1.20 -16.27 30.29
CA THR A 534 -0.17 -15.88 29.32
C THR A 534 0.01 -14.35 29.25
N HIS A 535 -1.08 -13.58 29.32
CA HIS A 535 -1.08 -12.17 28.91
C HIS A 535 -1.33 -11.17 30.03
N PHE A 536 -1.92 -11.56 31.16
CA PHE A 536 -2.30 -10.62 32.22
C PHE A 536 -1.12 -9.79 32.74
N ALA A 537 0.07 -10.39 32.89
CA ALA A 537 1.26 -9.68 33.35
C ALA A 537 1.76 -8.60 32.38
N ARG A 538 1.51 -8.76 31.07
CA ARG A 538 1.98 -7.84 30.01
C ARG A 538 0.92 -6.81 29.63
N GLN A 539 -0.35 -7.21 29.64
CA GLN A 539 -1.48 -6.41 29.19
C GLN A 539 -2.66 -6.46 30.19
N PRO A 540 -2.45 -6.03 31.46
CA PRO A 540 -3.45 -6.18 32.50
C PRO A 540 -4.75 -5.42 32.21
N ALA A 541 -4.66 -4.20 31.67
CA ALA A 541 -5.83 -3.39 31.31
C ALA A 541 -6.72 -4.09 30.28
N ALA A 542 -6.15 -4.64 29.21
CA ALA A 542 -6.90 -5.32 28.15
C ALA A 542 -7.62 -6.58 28.66
N VAL A 543 -6.92 -7.41 29.45
CA VAL A 543 -7.49 -8.63 30.04
C VAL A 543 -8.63 -8.31 31.00
N VAL A 544 -8.46 -7.30 31.85
CA VAL A 544 -9.48 -6.91 32.84
C VAL A 544 -10.69 -6.27 32.15
N ASP A 545 -10.48 -5.50 31.09
CA ASP A 545 -11.55 -4.95 30.25
C ASP A 545 -12.40 -6.06 29.61
N LEU A 546 -11.76 -7.12 29.08
CA LEU A 546 -12.46 -8.30 28.55
C LEU A 546 -13.34 -8.99 29.61
N MET A 547 -12.81 -9.20 30.82
CA MET A 547 -13.57 -9.81 31.92
C MET A 547 -14.72 -8.91 32.39
N THR A 548 -14.52 -7.59 32.35
CA THR A 548 -15.56 -6.60 32.67
C THR A 548 -16.71 -6.69 31.66
N GLY A 549 -16.41 -6.72 30.36
CA GLY A 549 -17.41 -6.91 29.31
C GLY A 549 -18.20 -8.23 29.45
N MET A 550 -17.55 -9.32 29.85
CA MET A 550 -18.22 -10.60 30.14
C MET A 550 -19.12 -10.52 31.39
N SER A 551 -18.65 -9.84 32.43
CA SER A 551 -19.42 -9.58 33.65
C SER A 551 -20.69 -8.78 33.35
N ASP A 552 -20.58 -7.74 32.53
CA ASP A 552 -21.70 -6.89 32.13
C ASP A 552 -22.70 -7.65 31.25
N ALA A 553 -22.22 -8.50 30.34
CA ALA A 553 -23.08 -9.37 29.55
C ALA A 553 -23.90 -10.34 30.42
N LEU A 554 -23.31 -10.87 31.52
CA LEU A 554 -24.04 -11.69 32.49
C LEU A 554 -25.12 -10.88 33.24
N ASP A 555 -24.86 -9.60 33.56
CA ASP A 555 -25.87 -8.73 34.19
C ASP A 555 -27.07 -8.44 33.28
N GLU A 556 -26.84 -8.40 31.98
CA GLU A 556 -27.89 -8.30 30.97
C GLU A 556 -28.63 -9.63 30.71
N GLY A 557 -28.23 -10.70 31.39
CA GLY A 557 -28.83 -12.04 31.23
C GLY A 557 -28.38 -12.78 29.98
N ARG A 558 -27.26 -12.39 29.37
CA ARG A 558 -26.66 -13.08 28.23
C ARG A 558 -25.76 -14.21 28.72
N GLU A 559 -25.86 -15.38 28.08
CA GLU A 559 -25.03 -16.55 28.42
C GLU A 559 -23.67 -16.43 27.71
N VAL A 560 -22.62 -16.10 28.46
CA VAL A 560 -21.21 -16.10 28.01
C VAL A 560 -20.56 -17.42 28.41
N VAL A 561 -19.63 -17.41 29.36
CA VAL A 561 -19.21 -18.61 30.10
C VAL A 561 -20.09 -18.81 31.34
N ALA A 562 -20.09 -20.02 31.90
CA ALA A 562 -20.74 -20.29 33.18
C ALA A 562 -20.21 -19.32 34.25
N GLN A 563 -21.10 -18.79 35.09
CA GLN A 563 -20.73 -17.81 36.13
C GLN A 563 -19.55 -18.29 37.00
N GLY A 564 -19.52 -19.58 37.37
CA GLY A 564 -18.42 -20.16 38.14
C GLY A 564 -17.09 -20.21 37.38
N ALA A 565 -17.11 -20.35 36.05
CA ALA A 565 -15.88 -20.30 35.25
C ALA A 565 -15.31 -18.87 35.19
N LEU A 566 -16.18 -17.85 35.08
CA LEU A 566 -15.73 -16.45 35.15
C LEU A 566 -15.21 -16.09 36.55
N GLU A 567 -15.84 -16.62 37.61
CA GLU A 567 -15.36 -16.52 38.99
C GLU A 567 -13.93 -17.09 39.12
N ASP A 568 -13.66 -18.28 38.58
CA ASP A 568 -12.32 -18.89 38.59
C ASP A 568 -11.28 -18.03 37.84
N ILE A 569 -11.66 -17.46 36.69
CA ILE A 569 -10.79 -16.57 35.91
C ILE A 569 -10.47 -15.28 36.70
N VAL A 570 -11.48 -14.65 37.31
CA VAL A 570 -11.28 -13.44 38.12
C VAL A 570 -10.45 -13.77 39.36
N MET A 571 -10.66 -14.93 39.98
CA MET A 571 -9.84 -15.40 41.10
C MET A 571 -8.36 -15.52 40.70
N ARG A 572 -8.08 -15.99 39.48
CA ARG A 572 -6.72 -16.07 38.93
C ARG A 572 -6.08 -14.69 38.76
N ILE A 573 -6.82 -13.72 38.20
CA ILE A 573 -6.39 -12.32 38.08
C ILE A 573 -6.06 -11.73 39.45
N CYS A 574 -6.96 -11.89 40.43
CA CYS A 574 -6.77 -11.35 41.77
C CYS A 574 -5.58 -11.98 42.51
N SER A 575 -5.25 -13.24 42.20
CA SER A 575 -4.09 -13.92 42.78
C SER A 575 -2.76 -13.42 42.21
N ALA A 576 -2.76 -12.93 40.97
CA ALA A 576 -1.57 -12.41 40.29
C ALA A 576 -1.36 -10.89 40.54
N ALA A 577 -2.44 -10.13 40.74
CA ALA A 577 -2.40 -8.68 40.89
C ALA A 577 -1.43 -8.14 41.97
N PRO A 578 -1.30 -8.73 43.18
CA PRO A 578 -0.38 -8.23 44.21
C PRO A 578 1.08 -8.14 43.74
N ALA A 579 1.57 -9.15 43.01
CA ALA A 579 2.95 -9.16 42.51
C ALA A 579 3.23 -8.03 41.49
N MET A 580 2.19 -7.55 40.80
CA MET A 580 2.30 -6.46 39.82
C MET A 580 2.27 -5.07 40.47
N VAL A 581 1.71 -4.98 41.68
CA VAL A 581 1.76 -3.77 42.52
C VAL A 581 3.19 -3.59 43.06
N ASP A 582 3.82 -4.68 43.52
CA ASP A 582 5.18 -4.67 44.07
C ASP A 582 6.29 -4.39 43.02
N ALA A 583 6.08 -4.80 41.77
CA ALA A 583 7.09 -4.77 40.69
C ALA A 583 7.59 -3.36 40.30
N ARG A 584 6.90 -2.28 40.72
CA ARG A 584 7.37 -0.89 40.55
C ARG A 584 8.67 -0.59 41.30
N THR A 585 9.05 -1.41 42.29
CA THR A 585 10.19 -1.14 43.18
C THR A 585 11.54 -1.67 42.67
N SER A 586 11.59 -2.42 41.56
CA SER A 586 12.80 -3.06 41.05
C SER A 586 13.40 -2.42 39.77
N GLU A 587 13.35 -1.10 39.62
CA GLU A 587 13.88 -0.36 38.46
C GLU A 587 15.43 -0.23 38.42
N ASN A 588 16.20 -1.09 39.11
CA ASN A 588 17.67 -1.00 39.14
C ASN A 588 18.37 -2.32 38.74
N ALA A 589 18.08 -2.84 37.55
CA ALA A 589 18.96 -3.83 36.94
C ALA A 589 19.29 -3.41 35.51
N GLU A 590 20.56 -3.09 35.28
CA GLU A 590 21.19 -3.01 33.96
C GLU A 590 20.86 -4.29 33.18
N GLN A 591 19.81 -4.24 32.37
CA GLN A 591 19.40 -5.32 31.47
C GLN A 591 19.25 -4.75 30.07
N SER A 592 19.60 -5.58 29.08
CA SER A 592 19.45 -5.20 27.67
C SER A 592 17.99 -4.82 27.37
N TRP A 593 17.80 -3.84 26.48
CA TRP A 593 16.45 -3.37 26.06
C TRP A 593 15.51 -4.52 25.65
N ILE A 594 16.06 -5.58 25.07
CA ILE A 594 15.34 -6.78 24.62
C ILE A 594 14.87 -7.63 25.81
N GLU A 595 15.75 -7.91 26.77
CA GLU A 595 15.39 -8.68 27.97
C GLU A 595 14.40 -7.92 28.88
N TRP A 596 14.52 -6.59 28.92
CA TRP A 596 13.58 -5.74 29.63
C TRP A 596 12.19 -5.84 28.99
N ARG A 597 12.05 -5.71 27.67
CA ARG A 597 10.75 -5.75 26.97
C ARG A 597 10.07 -7.13 27.01
N GLU A 598 10.83 -8.23 26.97
CA GLU A 598 10.25 -9.60 26.97
C GLU A 598 9.78 -10.08 28.35
N ARG A 599 10.36 -9.54 29.44
CA ARG A 599 10.08 -9.96 30.83
C ARG A 599 9.41 -8.89 31.70
N SER A 600 9.23 -7.67 31.22
CA SER A 600 8.65 -6.59 32.03
C SER A 600 7.16 -6.82 32.27
N THR A 601 6.83 -7.02 33.54
CA THR A 601 5.45 -7.00 34.03
C THR A 601 4.99 -5.55 34.01
N LYS A 602 3.87 -5.26 33.33
CA LYS A 602 3.33 -3.90 33.24
C LYS A 602 2.65 -3.55 34.57
N ALA A 603 3.00 -2.40 35.14
CA ALA A 603 2.34 -1.92 36.36
C ALA A 603 0.83 -1.72 36.16
N LEU A 604 0.04 -1.96 37.20
CA LEU A 604 -1.40 -1.76 37.18
C LEU A 604 -1.70 -0.26 37.30
N ASP A 605 -2.41 0.31 36.32
CA ASP A 605 -2.93 1.68 36.43
C ASP A 605 -4.18 1.76 37.32
N GLY A 606 -4.53 2.98 37.72
CA GLY A 606 -5.65 3.20 38.64
C GLY A 606 -7.02 2.75 38.11
N ASN A 607 -7.21 2.70 36.79
CA ASN A 607 -8.47 2.25 36.20
C ASN A 607 -8.57 0.71 36.19
N THR A 608 -7.48 0.04 35.82
CA THR A 608 -7.36 -1.41 35.84
C THR A 608 -7.57 -1.95 37.26
N LEU A 609 -6.97 -1.30 38.26
CA LEU A 609 -7.17 -1.64 39.67
C LEU A 609 -8.62 -1.50 40.12
N ARG A 610 -9.28 -0.41 39.70
CA ARG A 610 -10.72 -0.21 39.96
C ARG A 610 -11.54 -1.39 39.42
N GLN A 611 -11.32 -1.77 38.16
CA GLN A 611 -12.05 -2.85 37.51
C GLN A 611 -11.77 -4.21 38.17
N ILE A 612 -10.51 -4.52 38.52
CA ILE A 612 -10.15 -5.76 39.26
C ILE A 612 -10.93 -5.83 40.57
N LEU A 613 -10.95 -4.75 41.34
CA LEU A 613 -11.65 -4.71 42.62
C LEU A 613 -13.17 -4.86 42.41
N GLN A 614 -13.75 -4.19 41.42
CA GLN A 614 -15.18 -4.32 41.07
C GLN A 614 -15.56 -5.76 40.71
N LEU A 615 -14.76 -6.42 39.87
CA LEU A 615 -14.94 -7.81 39.50
C LEU A 615 -14.81 -8.75 40.70
N ALA A 616 -13.78 -8.58 41.52
CA ALA A 616 -13.55 -9.43 42.67
C ALA A 616 -14.67 -9.32 43.72
N TRP A 617 -15.22 -8.12 43.92
CA TRP A 617 -16.38 -7.91 44.79
C TRP A 617 -17.68 -8.45 44.19
N ARG A 618 -17.86 -8.40 42.87
CA ARG A 618 -19.01 -9.01 42.19
C ARG A 618 -19.12 -10.51 42.49
N PHE A 619 -17.98 -11.21 42.50
CA PHE A 619 -17.91 -12.65 42.71
C PHE A 619 -17.65 -13.06 44.17
N ASP A 620 -17.73 -12.13 45.13
CA ASP A 620 -17.51 -12.39 46.57
C ASP A 620 -16.15 -13.05 46.89
N LEU A 621 -15.10 -12.66 46.16
CA LEU A 621 -13.75 -13.23 46.26
C LEU A 621 -12.94 -12.62 47.42
N GLU A 622 -13.49 -12.64 48.63
CA GLU A 622 -12.98 -11.87 49.79
C GLU A 622 -11.53 -12.25 50.18
N CYS A 623 -11.14 -13.51 50.03
CA CYS A 623 -9.76 -13.95 50.31
C CYS A 623 -8.76 -13.31 49.33
N SER A 624 -9.09 -13.25 48.04
CA SER A 624 -8.24 -12.67 47.01
C SER A 624 -8.26 -11.13 47.07
N LEU A 625 -9.42 -10.54 47.34
CA LEU A 625 -9.59 -9.10 47.60
C LEU A 625 -8.72 -8.61 48.75
N ARG A 626 -8.60 -9.39 49.82
CA ARG A 626 -7.75 -9.03 50.96
C ARG A 626 -6.29 -8.90 50.57
N ALA A 627 -5.77 -9.84 49.78
CA ALA A 627 -4.38 -9.81 49.32
C ALA A 627 -4.11 -8.59 48.41
N VAL A 628 -5.04 -8.28 47.49
CA VAL A 628 -4.96 -7.09 46.65
C VAL A 628 -5.01 -5.82 47.51
N ALA A 629 -5.94 -5.75 48.46
CA ALA A 629 -6.07 -4.61 49.36
C ALA A 629 -4.82 -4.39 50.24
N ASP A 630 -4.18 -5.47 50.69
CA ASP A 630 -2.93 -5.41 51.44
C ASP A 630 -1.80 -4.79 50.59
N ALA A 631 -1.60 -5.29 49.36
CA ALA A 631 -0.60 -4.75 48.45
C ALA A 631 -0.84 -3.25 48.13
N LEU A 632 -2.11 -2.86 47.90
CA LEU A 632 -2.45 -1.45 47.63
C LEU A 632 -2.23 -0.51 48.82
N ILE A 633 -2.38 -1.01 50.05
CA ILE A 633 -2.10 -0.23 51.26
C ILE A 633 -0.58 -0.06 51.46
N GLU A 634 0.21 -1.06 51.10
CA GLU A 634 1.66 -1.04 51.17
C GLU A 634 2.28 -0.11 50.11
N GLU A 635 1.63 0.02 48.94
CA GLU A 635 2.10 0.84 47.79
C GLU A 635 1.14 1.99 47.42
N PRO A 636 1.07 3.07 48.22
CA PRO A 636 0.10 4.17 48.04
C PRO A 636 0.31 5.00 46.76
N GLU A 637 1.44 4.86 46.06
CA GLU A 637 1.68 5.51 44.78
C GLU A 637 0.96 4.83 43.61
N VAL A 638 0.56 3.57 43.75
CA VAL A 638 -0.17 2.79 42.74
C VAL A 638 -1.68 3.07 42.81
N ALA A 639 -2.21 3.23 44.03
CA ALA A 639 -3.60 3.62 44.26
C ALA A 639 -3.69 4.74 45.32
N PRO A 640 -3.58 6.01 44.89
CA PRO A 640 -3.60 7.15 45.81
C PRO A 640 -4.81 7.14 46.74
N PRO A 641 -4.60 7.16 48.07
CA PRO A 641 -5.68 7.08 49.07
C PRO A 641 -6.59 8.31 49.12
N ASP A 642 -6.24 9.38 48.41
CA ASP A 642 -7.00 10.62 48.32
C ASP A 642 -7.70 10.85 46.97
N ARG A 643 -7.47 9.98 45.97
CA ARG A 643 -8.06 10.10 44.63
C ARG A 643 -8.72 8.81 44.15
N THR A 644 -7.90 7.80 43.86
CA THR A 644 -8.36 6.55 43.22
C THR A 644 -9.21 5.72 44.17
N LEU A 645 -8.71 5.41 45.38
CA LEU A 645 -9.43 4.55 46.33
C LEU A 645 -10.80 5.12 46.77
N PRO A 646 -10.95 6.41 47.12
CA PRO A 646 -12.25 6.97 47.49
C PRO A 646 -13.31 6.88 46.38
N SER A 647 -12.92 7.10 45.12
CA SER A 647 -13.84 7.01 43.97
C SER A 647 -14.35 5.57 43.79
N VAL A 648 -13.44 4.59 43.83
CA VAL A 648 -13.78 3.17 43.74
C VAL A 648 -14.71 2.75 44.88
N LEU A 649 -14.35 3.06 46.12
CA LEU A 649 -15.15 2.70 47.30
C LEU A 649 -16.55 3.33 47.28
N SER A 650 -16.68 4.55 46.74
CA SER A 650 -17.96 5.25 46.62
C SER A 650 -18.90 4.58 45.61
N GLU A 651 -18.41 4.27 44.41
CA GLU A 651 -19.20 3.58 43.38
C GLU A 651 -19.71 2.23 43.87
N LEU A 652 -18.85 1.47 44.55
CA LEU A 652 -19.18 0.14 45.06
C LEU A 652 -20.10 0.16 46.26
N GLY A 653 -19.88 1.09 47.19
CA GLY A 653 -20.80 1.33 48.31
C GLY A 653 -22.21 1.67 47.82
N THR A 654 -22.33 2.26 46.62
CA THR A 654 -23.60 2.59 45.99
C THR A 654 -24.20 1.39 45.24
N ALA A 655 -23.39 0.67 44.45
CA ALA A 655 -23.84 -0.43 43.61
C ALA A 655 -24.20 -1.72 44.40
N ARG A 656 -23.45 -2.03 45.47
CA ARG A 656 -23.60 -3.26 46.27
C ARG A 656 -23.45 -2.97 47.78
N PRO A 657 -24.36 -2.19 48.39
CA PRO A 657 -24.21 -1.71 49.77
C PRO A 657 -24.10 -2.81 50.83
N LEU A 658 -24.76 -3.96 50.62
CA LEU A 658 -24.72 -5.09 51.55
C LEU A 658 -23.39 -5.85 51.52
N LEU A 659 -22.80 -6.03 50.32
CA LEU A 659 -21.48 -6.65 50.16
C LEU A 659 -20.38 -5.73 50.68
N ALA A 660 -20.45 -4.43 50.34
CA ALA A 660 -19.50 -3.44 50.85
C ALA A 660 -19.50 -3.36 52.39
N ALA A 661 -20.67 -3.42 53.03
CA ALA A 661 -20.79 -3.43 54.48
C ALA A 661 -20.26 -4.72 55.13
N ALA A 662 -20.26 -5.83 54.39
CA ALA A 662 -19.84 -7.14 54.88
C ALA A 662 -18.37 -7.49 54.56
N SER A 663 -17.70 -6.73 53.68
CA SER A 663 -16.33 -7.01 53.20
C SER A 663 -15.24 -6.42 54.12
N PRO A 664 -14.45 -7.25 54.83
CA PRO A 664 -13.24 -6.81 55.51
C PRO A 664 -12.25 -6.03 54.64
N ALA A 665 -12.05 -6.44 53.38
CA ALA A 665 -11.15 -5.77 52.45
C ALA A 665 -11.64 -4.34 52.14
N PHE A 666 -12.94 -4.16 51.88
CA PHE A 666 -13.56 -2.85 51.70
C PHE A 666 -13.35 -1.95 52.93
N ALA A 667 -13.62 -2.48 54.13
CA ALA A 667 -13.45 -1.74 55.37
C ALA A 667 -11.98 -1.29 55.58
N ARG A 668 -11.01 -2.12 55.21
CA ARG A 668 -9.58 -1.78 55.32
C ARG A 668 -9.15 -0.69 54.35
N LEU A 669 -9.53 -0.80 53.07
CA LEU A 669 -9.25 0.23 52.07
C LEU A 669 -9.91 1.56 52.44
N TRP A 670 -11.15 1.51 52.96
CA TRP A 670 -11.85 2.69 53.45
C TRP A 670 -11.15 3.32 54.65
N GLN A 671 -10.75 2.53 55.65
CA GLN A 671 -10.02 3.02 56.81
C GLN A 671 -8.67 3.63 56.44
N HIS A 672 -7.94 3.01 55.50
CA HIS A 672 -6.70 3.54 54.97
C HIS A 672 -6.91 4.91 54.30
N SER A 673 -7.87 5.00 53.38
CA SER A 673 -8.20 6.24 52.65
C SER A 673 -8.69 7.35 53.59
N ALA A 674 -9.62 7.03 54.49
CA ALA A 674 -10.14 7.96 55.48
C ALA A 674 -9.04 8.42 56.46
N GLY A 675 -8.20 7.50 56.93
CA GLY A 675 -7.06 7.80 57.80
C GLY A 675 -6.06 8.74 57.14
N PHE A 676 -5.72 8.49 55.87
CA PHE A 676 -4.85 9.36 55.09
C PHE A 676 -5.45 10.77 54.92
N LEU A 677 -6.71 10.88 54.52
CA LEU A 677 -7.40 12.16 54.34
C LEU A 677 -7.53 12.94 55.65
N LEU A 678 -7.80 12.26 56.77
CA LEU A 678 -7.85 12.86 58.10
C LEU A 678 -6.45 13.35 58.54
N ALA A 679 -5.40 12.56 58.29
CA ALA A 679 -4.03 12.97 58.59
C ALA A 679 -3.62 14.19 57.75
N ARG A 680 -3.96 14.20 56.45
CA ARG A 680 -3.71 15.33 55.53
C ARG A 680 -4.45 16.59 55.95
N SER A 681 -5.73 16.49 56.30
CA SER A 681 -6.54 17.65 56.73
C SER A 681 -6.10 18.23 58.09
N GLY A 682 -5.36 17.46 58.89
CA GLY A 682 -4.75 17.92 60.15
C GLY A 682 -3.46 18.73 59.96
N ALA A 683 -2.86 18.74 58.78
CA ALA A 683 -1.68 19.54 58.45
C ALA A 683 -2.10 20.82 57.69
N PRO A 684 -1.56 22.01 58.02
CA PRO A 684 -1.74 23.18 57.17
C PRO A 684 -1.20 22.87 55.76
N PRO A 685 -1.91 23.25 54.68
CA PRO A 685 -1.43 23.04 53.33
C PRO A 685 -0.05 23.70 53.18
N ALA A 686 0.87 23.01 52.50
CA ALA A 686 2.13 23.64 52.13
C ALA A 686 1.83 24.82 51.20
N ASP A 687 2.54 25.94 51.40
CA ASP A 687 2.49 27.03 50.44
C ASP A 687 2.92 26.48 49.06
N PRO A 688 2.20 26.80 47.97
CA PRO A 688 2.61 26.45 46.62
C PRO A 688 4.06 26.87 46.37
N VAL A 689 4.87 25.98 45.79
CA VAL A 689 6.24 26.30 45.36
C VAL A 689 6.23 27.39 44.29
N ASP A 690 5.14 27.42 43.52
CA ASP A 690 4.83 28.45 42.55
C ASP A 690 3.37 28.87 42.73
N TRP A 691 3.15 30.18 42.85
CA TRP A 691 1.81 30.78 42.94
C TRP A 691 1.26 31.16 41.55
N THR A 692 2.05 30.95 40.50
CA THR A 692 1.59 31.10 39.12
C THR A 692 0.87 29.83 38.67
N VAL A 693 -0.28 30.03 38.02
CA VAL A 693 -1.04 28.97 37.36
C VAL A 693 -0.96 29.29 35.86
N SER A 694 -0.64 28.29 35.04
CA SER A 694 -0.65 28.46 33.58
C SER A 694 -2.03 28.92 33.15
N SER A 695 -2.09 29.92 32.26
CA SER A 695 -3.37 30.38 31.70
C SER A 695 -4.11 29.29 30.92
N GLU A 696 -3.41 28.23 30.50
CA GLU A 696 -3.98 27.07 29.81
C GLU A 696 -4.78 26.14 30.75
N ASP A 697 -4.51 26.16 32.06
CA ASP A 697 -5.17 25.29 33.06
C ASP A 697 -6.39 25.93 33.73
N LEU A 698 -6.70 27.20 33.39
CA LEU A 698 -7.82 27.96 33.96
C LEU A 698 -8.99 28.01 32.98
N ASP A 699 -9.90 27.03 33.09
CA ASP A 699 -11.15 26.98 32.33
C ASP A 699 -12.20 27.99 32.90
N CYS A 700 -11.83 29.27 32.98
CA CYS A 700 -12.60 30.34 33.62
C CYS A 700 -12.80 31.53 32.67
N GLY A 701 -14.02 31.71 32.16
CA GLY A 701 -14.38 32.79 31.25
C GLY A 701 -14.85 34.11 31.92
N CYS A 702 -14.32 34.46 33.10
CA CYS A 702 -14.71 35.72 33.76
C CYS A 702 -13.87 36.91 33.28
N GLU A 703 -14.33 38.14 33.52
CA GLU A 703 -13.68 39.38 33.04
C GLU A 703 -12.26 39.63 33.60
N HIS A 704 -11.84 38.85 34.60
CA HIS A 704 -10.52 38.93 35.20
C HIS A 704 -9.56 37.82 34.69
N CYS A 705 -10.09 36.78 34.04
CA CYS A 705 -9.34 35.64 33.53
C CYS A 705 -9.37 35.53 31.98
N ALA A 706 -10.22 36.30 31.30
CA ALA A 706 -10.35 36.35 29.85
C ALA A 706 -9.34 37.29 29.17
#